data_AF-A0AAN7VPP6-F1
#
_entry.id   AF-A0AAN7VPP6-F1
#
_cell.length_a   1.000
_cell.length_b   1.000
_cell.length_c   1.000
_cell.angle_alpha   90.00
_cell.angle_beta   90.00
_cell.angle_gamma   90.00
#
_symmetry.space_group_name_H-M   'P 1'
#
loop_
_entity.id
_entity.type
_entity.pdbx_description
1 polymer ?
#
loop_
_entity_poly.entity_id
_entity_poly.type
_entity_poly.pdbx_seq_one_letter_code
_entity_poly.pdbx_strand_id
1 'polypeptide(L)'
;MVGGLFVCDLHEFEYLMMSVGSVQQADTTVQKNINIVTEVTQSSAENSETCNHYENDDNDCNKEESTSADINDTILEDEIQNNEQKIMFLQAGLTRRDVQMMVLAISLRHNLSKAACTDILDLLKICANINDKSFSSNYLFKKQFDPPDDAIKYVFYCKACQTQLNSPVSMLQFKKENKECSNCKNTEEVSLTDTNYFIMTDISSQIKSLLETKGVFEGITKKTSSIKNEISDITDGELYNNLKKKALFSLTYNFNTDGAPIFTSSKRSMWPIQLLINELPPKDRFKHLIFGGIWIGTGKPKSALLNTIFRCFANNAKKLAIDGVEIDSIHGKKTIKLLPILCSVDSVARPILQCRKQFNGYYGCSWCYQAGTYIKTQIKYPVEDHPPVLRSSESHMQDLAKVVDNNYKTSERGVKGPSSLLLLPYFDIVWSLPPDYMHGVLLGVTRQLCDLWTTYSPTSKNTYYIGVPTTIKKINKRLLSIKPTQNIHRLPRTFNEKSKWKASEWKSWCLYYALPCLSGILGTTYLNHFALLVKGIFILLQERITSDELLLAENIIQKFVKEVEKLYGIAAMTFNMHSLLHLAVSVRKTGPLWTSSAFPYESGIYKIKQQIKGPVGVEKQITKKMLTINTCLLHLDKTSYEINEKCVAFCTSIFHYNKNLSSVNTTPDIVLIGTGSLIDQPSIQRYLELLNVQERIDDKLHWFSYKKCIFKKVMYHTNKYLKVKKTNDTIIQTKSGEFAEIIDFINCDFGNFMVIKIFNTQCQSYGATQLTHLHKTVSKSNTISIIPINEISNKCMLLQISESEYICQFPNMFEIQ
;
A
#
# COMPACT_ATOMS: atom_id res chain seq x y z
N MET A 1 12.28 -44.52 49.84
CA MET A 1 12.87 -45.23 50.99
C MET A 1 14.20 -44.54 51.28
N VAL A 2 14.49 -43.97 52.45
CA VAL A 2 13.70 -43.74 53.68
C VAL A 2 13.96 -42.28 54.15
N GLY A 3 13.16 -41.71 55.07
CA GLY A 3 13.33 -40.33 55.57
C GLY A 3 14.46 -40.16 56.62
N GLY A 4 14.64 -39.00 57.27
CA GLY A 4 13.91 -37.71 57.20
C GLY A 4 14.23 -36.83 58.44
N LEU A 5 13.78 -35.55 58.49
CA LEU A 5 13.76 -34.61 59.65
C LEU A 5 12.86 -33.40 59.24
N PHE A 6 11.66 -33.18 59.81
CA PHE A 6 11.29 -32.29 60.96
C PHE A 6 11.56 -30.77 60.73
N VAL A 7 10.54 -29.89 60.60
CA VAL A 7 9.58 -29.29 61.61
C VAL A 7 10.22 -28.04 62.29
N CYS A 8 9.62 -26.84 62.37
CA CYS A 8 8.32 -26.42 62.93
C CYS A 8 7.56 -25.28 62.21
N ASP A 9 6.27 -25.14 62.54
CA ASP A 9 5.37 -24.00 62.36
C ASP A 9 5.45 -23.02 63.60
N LEU A 10 4.55 -22.10 63.99
CA LEU A 10 3.14 -21.73 63.67
C LEU A 10 2.86 -20.25 64.14
N HIS A 11 1.58 -19.85 64.30
CA HIS A 11 1.01 -18.57 64.79
C HIS A 11 1.22 -17.33 63.87
N GLU A 12 0.23 -16.87 63.09
CA GLU A 12 -1.08 -16.23 63.43
C GLU A 12 -0.93 -14.71 63.73
N PHE A 13 -1.32 -13.81 62.81
CA PHE A 13 -2.68 -13.33 62.44
C PHE A 13 -3.21 -12.18 63.33
N GLU A 14 -3.33 -10.94 62.80
CA GLU A 14 -4.59 -10.16 62.70
C GLU A 14 -4.44 -8.74 62.09
N TYR A 15 -5.53 -8.29 61.44
CA TYR A 15 -6.08 -6.93 61.19
C TYR A 15 -5.25 -5.62 60.98
N LEU A 16 -5.35 -5.09 59.76
CA LEU A 16 -6.08 -3.84 59.34
C LEU A 16 -5.68 -2.40 59.82
N MET A 17 -5.82 -1.44 58.88
CA MET A 17 -6.01 0.04 58.99
C MET A 17 -4.83 1.06 59.14
N MET A 18 -4.78 1.97 58.15
CA MET A 18 -4.71 3.45 58.22
C MET A 18 -3.59 4.24 58.96
N SER A 19 -2.62 4.73 58.16
CA SER A 19 -2.29 6.17 57.93
C SER A 19 -1.47 7.07 58.91
N VAL A 20 -0.76 8.04 58.30
CA VAL A 20 -0.16 9.31 58.82
C VAL A 20 1.27 9.28 59.44
N GLY A 21 2.11 10.27 59.05
CA GLY A 21 3.46 10.59 59.58
C GLY A 21 4.62 10.13 58.68
N SER A 22 5.56 10.92 58.12
CA SER A 22 6.41 12.06 58.57
C SER A 22 7.64 11.64 59.41
N VAL A 23 8.88 12.12 59.22
CA VAL A 23 9.47 13.08 58.25
C VAL A 23 11.03 13.00 58.29
N GLN A 24 11.72 13.43 57.21
CA GLN A 24 13.17 13.82 57.09
C GLN A 24 14.32 12.97 57.68
N GLN A 25 15.33 12.69 56.83
CA GLN A 25 16.78 13.01 56.95
C GLN A 25 17.52 12.38 55.74
N ALA A 26 18.75 12.74 55.34
CA ALA A 26 19.50 14.00 55.23
C ALA A 26 20.83 13.68 54.47
N ASP A 27 21.44 14.63 53.76
CA ASP A 27 22.58 14.37 52.84
C ASP A 27 23.94 14.08 53.51
N THR A 28 24.86 13.39 52.81
CA THR A 28 26.24 13.91 52.53
C THR A 28 27.07 13.11 51.50
N THR A 29 27.23 13.70 50.31
CA THR A 29 28.46 13.96 49.50
C THR A 29 29.77 13.13 49.66
N VAL A 30 30.36 12.72 48.50
CA VAL A 30 31.80 12.83 48.04
C VAL A 30 32.00 11.85 46.85
N GLN A 31 32.12 12.26 45.58
CA GLN A 31 33.20 12.95 44.82
C GLN A 31 34.44 12.12 44.41
N LYS A 32 34.53 11.76 43.10
CA LYS A 32 35.66 11.93 42.14
C LYS A 32 37.02 11.19 42.41
N ASN A 33 37.89 10.82 41.44
CA ASN A 33 38.01 11.15 40.01
C ASN A 33 39.01 10.21 39.23
N ILE A 34 39.04 10.34 37.88
CA ILE A 34 40.20 10.15 36.93
C ILE A 34 40.56 8.74 36.36
N ASN A 35 41.14 8.76 35.14
CA ASN A 35 41.33 7.70 34.12
C ASN A 35 42.71 7.01 34.13
N ILE A 36 42.91 5.96 33.31
CA ILE A 36 44.00 5.83 32.28
C ILE A 36 43.81 4.60 31.35
N VAL A 37 44.53 4.57 30.21
CA VAL A 37 44.48 3.64 29.04
C VAL A 37 45.35 2.35 29.28
N THR A 38 45.45 1.28 28.46
CA THR A 38 45.44 1.12 26.97
C THR A 38 45.20 -0.34 26.49
N GLU A 39 44.94 -0.50 25.17
CA GLU A 39 45.29 -1.63 24.26
C GLU A 39 44.63 -3.04 24.26
N VAL A 40 43.75 -3.25 23.26
CA VAL A 40 43.74 -4.31 22.20
C VAL A 40 43.87 -5.82 22.56
N THR A 41 42.80 -6.60 22.31
CA THR A 41 42.81 -7.74 21.34
C THR A 41 41.41 -8.29 20.97
N GLN A 42 41.36 -9.03 19.87
CA GLN A 42 40.22 -9.50 19.04
C GLN A 42 39.10 -10.30 19.74
N SER A 43 37.83 -10.11 19.33
CA SER A 43 37.05 -11.06 18.48
C SER A 43 35.50 -10.93 18.61
N SER A 44 34.76 -11.55 17.66
CA SER A 44 33.29 -11.69 17.57
C SER A 44 32.42 -10.41 17.64
N ALA A 45 31.74 -10.09 16.53
CA ALA A 45 30.76 -9.01 16.46
C ALA A 45 29.31 -9.55 16.51
N GLU A 46 28.68 -9.46 17.68
CA GLU A 46 27.22 -9.57 17.81
C GLU A 46 26.60 -8.18 17.73
N ASN A 47 25.55 -7.99 16.90
CA ASN A 47 24.84 -6.71 16.82
C ASN A 47 23.81 -6.58 17.96
N SER A 48 24.27 -6.13 19.13
CA SER A 48 23.40 -5.63 20.20
C SER A 48 23.05 -4.15 19.94
N GLU A 49 21.74 -3.85 19.89
CA GLU A 49 21.25 -2.46 19.78
C GLU A 49 21.34 -1.76 21.15
N THR A 50 22.53 -1.27 21.54
CA THR A 50 22.68 -0.47 22.75
C THR A 50 22.10 0.93 22.56
N CYS A 51 21.09 1.27 23.37
CA CYS A 51 20.42 2.56 23.33
C CYS A 51 21.27 3.64 24.00
N ASN A 52 21.96 4.48 23.22
CA ASN A 52 22.67 5.63 23.77
C ASN A 52 21.68 6.70 24.22
N HIS A 53 21.64 6.96 25.53
CA HIS A 53 21.10 8.21 26.06
C HIS A 53 21.92 9.38 25.52
N TYR A 54 21.24 10.33 24.89
CA TYR A 54 21.68 11.71 24.80
C TYR A 54 20.74 12.54 25.66
N GLU A 55 21.31 13.48 26.42
CA GLU A 55 20.57 14.32 27.35
C GLU A 55 19.79 15.41 26.59
N ASN A 56 18.72 15.93 27.21
CA ASN A 56 17.78 16.82 26.54
C ASN A 56 18.22 18.28 26.66
N ASP A 57 18.48 18.93 25.52
CA ASP A 57 18.52 20.39 25.40
C ASP A 57 17.74 20.82 24.14
N ASP A 58 16.41 20.77 24.23
CA ASP A 58 15.47 21.14 23.15
C ASP A 58 14.31 21.98 23.72
N ASN A 59 14.63 22.83 24.70
CA ASN A 59 13.68 23.50 25.61
C ASN A 59 13.41 24.98 25.24
N ASP A 60 13.33 25.31 23.94
CA ASP A 60 12.91 26.65 23.49
C ASP A 60 12.08 26.58 22.18
N CYS A 61 10.86 26.04 22.28
CA CYS A 61 9.86 26.02 21.18
C CYS A 61 8.54 26.73 21.55
N ASN A 62 8.52 27.50 22.65
CA ASN A 62 7.36 28.26 23.12
C ASN A 62 7.79 29.67 23.58
N LYS A 63 8.22 30.51 22.64
CA LYS A 63 8.19 31.96 22.81
C LYS A 63 7.19 32.55 21.83
N GLU A 64 6.26 33.33 22.38
CA GLU A 64 5.31 34.12 21.61
C GLU A 64 6.03 35.40 21.17
N GLU A 65 6.32 35.55 19.88
CA GLU A 65 6.84 36.81 19.32
C GLU A 65 5.86 37.40 18.31
N SER A 66 4.90 38.16 18.84
CA SER A 66 4.09 39.07 18.05
C SER A 66 4.87 40.37 17.78
N THR A 67 5.57 40.42 16.66
CA THR A 67 6.16 41.67 16.12
C THR A 67 5.70 41.89 14.68
N SER A 68 5.31 43.13 14.38
CA SER A 68 4.76 43.57 13.09
C SER A 68 5.78 43.52 11.95
N ALA A 69 5.41 42.96 10.80
CA ALA A 69 6.28 42.86 9.62
C ALA A 69 5.60 43.24 8.28
N ASP A 70 4.38 43.79 8.32
CA ASP A 70 3.42 43.96 7.20
C ASP A 70 3.83 44.95 6.07
N ILE A 71 5.13 45.23 5.88
CA ILE A 71 5.65 46.14 4.84
C ILE A 71 6.82 45.52 4.05
N ASN A 72 7.54 44.52 4.59
CA ASN A 72 8.78 44.02 3.97
C ASN A 72 8.63 42.76 3.09
N ASP A 73 7.64 41.89 3.32
CA ASP A 73 7.56 40.61 2.60
C ASP A 73 7.38 40.80 1.07
N THR A 74 6.63 41.80 0.62
CA THR A 74 6.39 42.06 -0.83
C THR A 74 7.67 42.43 -1.59
N ILE A 75 8.62 43.12 -0.95
CA ILE A 75 9.90 43.50 -1.57
C ILE A 75 10.87 42.29 -1.57
N LEU A 76 10.77 41.44 -0.56
CA LEU A 76 11.55 40.20 -0.48
C LEU A 76 11.18 39.19 -1.58
N GLU A 77 9.91 39.10 -1.98
CA GLU A 77 9.49 38.15 -3.03
C GLU A 77 10.11 38.47 -4.41
N ASP A 78 10.13 39.75 -4.82
CA ASP A 78 10.74 40.20 -6.08
C ASP A 78 12.28 40.09 -6.09
N GLU A 79 12.94 40.37 -4.96
CA GLU A 79 14.39 40.13 -4.81
C GLU A 79 14.74 38.63 -4.83
N ILE A 80 13.88 37.76 -4.30
CA ILE A 80 14.11 36.31 -4.29
C ILE A 80 13.97 35.72 -5.69
N GLN A 81 12.90 36.04 -6.44
CA GLN A 81 12.67 35.44 -7.77
C GLN A 81 13.81 35.74 -8.76
N ASN A 82 14.30 36.98 -8.81
CA ASN A 82 15.44 37.35 -9.66
C ASN A 82 16.76 36.64 -9.29
N ASN A 83 16.84 36.05 -8.10
CA ASN A 83 18.07 35.51 -7.53
C ASN A 83 18.10 33.96 -7.49
N GLU A 84 17.01 33.26 -7.88
CA GLU A 84 16.92 31.78 -7.95
C GLU A 84 17.55 31.19 -9.23
N GLN A 85 17.31 31.79 -10.41
CA GLN A 85 17.88 31.31 -11.68
C GLN A 85 19.37 31.64 -11.83
N LYS A 86 19.94 32.46 -10.93
CA LYS A 86 21.36 32.80 -10.95
C LYS A 86 22.22 31.54 -10.78
N ILE A 87 23.21 31.38 -11.66
CA ILE A 87 24.11 30.22 -11.69
C ILE A 87 24.89 30.12 -10.37
N MET A 88 24.86 28.94 -9.75
CA MET A 88 25.60 28.61 -8.52
C MET A 88 26.91 27.86 -8.83
N PHE A 89 26.90 26.95 -9.80
CA PHE A 89 28.07 26.16 -10.20
C PHE A 89 28.27 26.26 -11.71
N LEU A 90 29.14 27.18 -12.13
CA LEU A 90 29.32 27.58 -13.54
C LEU A 90 29.66 26.39 -14.46
N GLN A 91 30.66 25.59 -14.10
CA GLN A 91 31.11 24.44 -14.88
C GLN A 91 30.06 23.30 -14.93
N ALA A 92 29.14 23.26 -13.97
CA ALA A 92 28.05 22.30 -13.97
C ALA A 92 26.82 22.80 -14.76
N GLY A 93 26.68 24.12 -14.93
CA GLY A 93 25.49 24.78 -15.47
C GLY A 93 24.31 24.81 -14.49
N LEU A 94 24.55 24.64 -13.18
CA LEU A 94 23.50 24.55 -12.17
C LEU A 94 23.16 25.93 -11.62
N THR A 95 21.87 26.28 -11.66
CA THR A 95 21.26 27.42 -10.96
C THR A 95 21.19 27.17 -9.45
N ARG A 96 20.84 28.19 -8.67
CA ARG A 96 20.55 27.99 -7.24
C ARG A 96 19.30 27.15 -7.04
N ARG A 97 18.27 27.37 -7.88
CA ARG A 97 17.05 26.55 -7.90
C ARG A 97 17.38 25.06 -8.05
N ASP A 98 18.28 24.71 -8.96
CA ASP A 98 18.76 23.33 -9.14
C ASP A 98 19.36 22.76 -7.85
N VAL A 99 20.30 23.48 -7.25
CA VAL A 99 21.01 23.02 -6.05
C VAL A 99 20.06 22.89 -4.87
N GLN A 100 19.16 23.86 -4.68
CA GLN A 100 18.11 23.80 -3.65
C GLN A 100 17.19 22.59 -3.85
N MET A 101 16.76 22.31 -5.09
CA MET A 101 15.96 21.14 -5.44
C MET A 101 16.69 19.82 -5.15
N MET A 102 17.99 19.72 -5.47
CA MET A 102 18.81 18.56 -5.13
C MET A 102 18.94 18.37 -3.61
N VAL A 103 19.19 19.43 -2.84
CA VAL A 103 19.26 19.37 -1.36
C VAL A 103 17.92 18.99 -0.76
N LEU A 104 16.80 19.49 -1.31
CA LEU A 104 15.46 19.14 -0.86
C LEU A 104 15.16 17.67 -1.15
N ALA A 105 15.47 17.18 -2.36
CA ALA A 105 15.28 15.79 -2.73
C ALA A 105 16.05 14.85 -1.81
N ILE A 106 17.32 15.14 -1.48
CA ILE A 106 18.10 14.40 -0.48
C ILE A 106 17.44 14.49 0.91
N SER A 107 17.07 15.69 1.35
CA SER A 107 16.50 15.96 2.69
C SER A 107 15.18 15.21 2.93
N LEU A 108 14.33 15.12 1.91
CA LEU A 108 13.09 14.35 1.93
C LEU A 108 13.37 12.85 1.83
N ARG A 109 14.21 12.43 0.88
CA ARG A 109 14.46 11.01 0.58
C ARG A 109 15.18 10.25 1.69
N HIS A 110 16.11 10.93 2.37
CA HIS A 110 16.94 10.40 3.46
C HIS A 110 16.52 10.92 4.83
N ASN A 111 15.43 11.71 4.91
CA ASN A 111 14.85 12.19 6.15
C ASN A 111 15.82 13.01 7.03
N LEU A 112 16.79 13.72 6.44
CA LEU A 112 17.90 14.39 7.15
C LEU A 112 17.49 15.23 8.37
N SER A 113 18.31 15.20 9.42
CA SER A 113 18.10 15.98 10.65
C SER A 113 18.19 17.50 10.41
N LYS A 114 17.83 18.32 11.41
CA LYS A 114 18.02 19.78 11.32
C LYS A 114 19.51 20.11 11.16
N ALA A 115 20.40 19.45 11.90
CA ALA A 115 21.85 19.58 11.74
C ALA A 115 22.31 19.17 10.33
N ALA A 116 22.15 17.90 9.93
CA ALA A 116 22.67 17.38 8.65
C ALA A 116 22.20 18.14 7.40
N CYS A 117 21.01 18.76 7.45
CA CYS A 117 20.51 19.61 6.37
C CYS A 117 21.07 21.05 6.44
N THR A 118 21.46 21.56 7.61
CA THR A 118 22.28 22.78 7.74
C THR A 118 23.70 22.52 7.25
N ASP A 119 24.33 21.43 7.70
CA ASP A 119 25.71 21.07 7.36
C ASP A 119 25.93 20.97 5.83
N ILE A 120 24.94 20.43 5.10
CA ILE A 120 24.95 20.38 3.63
C ILE A 120 24.79 21.77 3.00
N LEU A 121 23.95 22.65 3.55
CA LEU A 121 23.80 24.02 3.05
C LEU A 121 25.10 24.82 3.27
N ASP A 122 25.77 24.62 4.41
CA ASP A 122 27.04 25.28 4.73
C ASP A 122 28.20 24.76 3.86
N LEU A 123 28.28 23.44 3.64
CA LEU A 123 29.18 22.84 2.65
C LEU A 123 28.99 23.47 1.27
N LEU A 124 27.74 23.65 0.82
CA LEU A 124 27.44 24.23 -0.49
C LEU A 124 27.75 25.73 -0.60
N LYS A 125 27.61 26.52 0.49
CA LYS A 125 28.12 27.91 0.54
C LYS A 125 29.62 27.96 0.28
N ILE A 126 30.38 27.09 0.95
CA ILE A 126 31.84 26.99 0.82
C ILE A 126 32.21 26.55 -0.61
N CYS A 127 31.61 25.47 -1.13
CA CYS A 127 31.90 24.97 -2.47
C CYS A 127 31.56 25.96 -3.60
N ALA A 128 30.55 26.81 -3.42
CA ALA A 128 30.18 27.83 -4.41
C ALA A 128 30.88 29.19 -4.21
N ASN A 129 31.51 29.42 -3.05
CA ASN A 129 32.04 30.72 -2.61
C ASN A 129 30.96 31.84 -2.59
N ILE A 130 29.81 31.56 -1.96
CA ILE A 130 28.62 32.43 -1.99
C ILE A 130 28.21 32.91 -0.58
N ASN A 131 28.29 34.22 -0.35
CA ASN A 131 27.78 34.92 0.85
C ASN A 131 26.30 35.35 0.67
N ASP A 132 25.38 34.41 0.43
CA ASP A 132 23.97 34.72 0.12
C ASP A 132 22.98 34.28 1.20
N LYS A 133 21.99 35.13 1.49
CA LYS A 133 20.97 34.93 2.53
C LYS A 133 20.01 33.78 2.22
N SER A 134 19.80 33.42 0.95
CA SER A 134 18.91 32.31 0.53
C SER A 134 19.34 30.94 1.06
N PHE A 135 20.63 30.74 1.34
CA PHE A 135 21.19 29.55 2.00
C PHE A 135 21.45 29.75 3.51
N SER A 136 21.24 30.95 4.06
CA SER A 136 21.75 31.32 5.39
C SER A 136 21.26 30.44 6.53
N SER A 137 20.02 29.93 6.47
CA SER A 137 19.52 28.96 7.45
C SER A 137 18.61 27.91 6.84
N ASN A 138 18.59 26.74 7.48
CA ASN A 138 17.69 25.63 7.20
C ASN A 138 16.19 26.00 7.37
N TYR A 139 15.88 27.06 8.13
CA TYR A 139 14.52 27.61 8.22
C TYR A 139 14.12 28.32 6.92
N LEU A 140 14.94 29.29 6.46
CA LEU A 140 14.68 30.05 5.23
C LEU A 140 14.68 29.15 3.99
N PHE A 141 15.63 28.21 3.91
CA PHE A 141 15.66 27.18 2.88
C PHE A 141 14.35 26.37 2.83
N LYS A 142 13.73 26.06 3.98
CA LYS A 142 12.45 25.35 4.02
C LYS A 142 11.25 26.23 3.71
N LYS A 143 11.22 27.51 4.15
CA LYS A 143 10.12 28.45 3.85
C LYS A 143 9.84 28.53 2.35
N GLN A 144 10.88 28.47 1.51
CA GLN A 144 10.82 28.44 0.03
C GLN A 144 10.11 27.21 -0.58
N PHE A 145 9.83 26.17 0.21
CA PHE A 145 9.14 24.95 -0.20
C PHE A 145 7.97 24.59 0.72
N ASP A 146 7.58 25.49 1.61
CA ASP A 146 6.39 25.33 2.42
C ASP A 146 5.15 25.34 1.51
N PRO A 147 4.14 24.49 1.77
CA PRO A 147 2.88 24.58 1.03
C PRO A 147 2.17 25.90 1.35
N PRO A 148 1.39 26.47 0.40
CA PRO A 148 0.57 27.65 0.66
C PRO A 148 -0.27 27.52 1.93
N ASP A 149 -0.41 28.61 2.70
CA ASP A 149 -1.05 28.57 4.01
C ASP A 149 -2.51 28.08 3.97
N ASP A 150 -3.22 28.26 2.86
CA ASP A 150 -4.57 27.76 2.66
C ASP A 150 -4.65 26.28 2.24
N ALA A 151 -3.54 25.67 1.77
CA ALA A 151 -3.45 24.25 1.45
C ALA A 151 -3.55 23.34 2.70
N ILE A 152 -3.45 23.90 3.91
CA ILE A 152 -3.66 23.22 5.20
C ILE A 152 -4.80 23.93 5.95
N LYS A 153 -5.91 23.22 6.18
CA LYS A 153 -7.07 23.73 6.94
C LYS A 153 -7.36 22.88 8.18
N TYR A 154 -7.45 23.53 9.33
CA TYR A 154 -7.79 22.93 10.62
C TYR A 154 -9.30 22.97 10.85
N VAL A 155 -9.89 21.85 11.26
CA VAL A 155 -11.32 21.71 11.56
C VAL A 155 -11.49 21.19 12.98
N PHE A 156 -12.10 22.00 13.84
CA PHE A 156 -12.31 21.69 15.25
C PHE A 156 -13.69 21.05 15.48
N TYR A 157 -13.79 20.19 16.49
CA TYR A 157 -15.00 19.48 16.87
C TYR A 157 -15.23 19.52 18.39
N CYS A 158 -16.50 19.47 18.80
CA CYS A 158 -16.87 19.37 20.21
C CYS A 158 -16.39 18.04 20.81
N LYS A 159 -15.68 18.07 21.94
CA LYS A 159 -15.17 16.90 22.65
C LYS A 159 -16.32 16.01 23.15
N ALA A 160 -17.47 16.61 23.51
CA ALA A 160 -18.67 15.90 23.94
C ALA A 160 -19.43 15.23 22.79
N CYS A 161 -19.98 16.02 21.84
CA CYS A 161 -20.89 15.50 20.79
C CYS A 161 -20.26 15.29 19.40
N GLN A 162 -19.00 15.69 19.21
CA GLN A 162 -18.21 15.49 17.96
C GLN A 162 -18.74 16.21 16.71
N THR A 163 -19.67 17.16 16.89
CA THR A 163 -20.08 18.11 15.84
C THR A 163 -18.97 19.13 15.57
N GLN A 164 -18.80 19.52 14.32
CA GLN A 164 -17.90 20.60 13.86
C GLN A 164 -18.20 21.93 14.58
N LEU A 165 -17.18 22.60 15.11
CA LEU A 165 -17.28 23.88 15.83
C LEU A 165 -17.10 25.09 14.92
N ASN A 166 -16.21 25.00 13.92
CA ASN A 166 -15.83 26.11 13.06
C ASN A 166 -15.79 25.69 11.58
N SER A 167 -15.91 26.65 10.66
CA SER A 167 -15.48 26.46 9.27
C SER A 167 -13.98 26.15 9.21
N PRO A 168 -13.48 25.40 8.19
CA PRO A 168 -12.06 25.09 8.10
C PRO A 168 -11.18 26.35 7.97
N VAL A 169 -10.20 26.54 8.87
CA VAL A 169 -9.30 27.72 8.92
C VAL A 169 -7.85 27.36 8.60
N SER A 170 -7.11 28.23 7.90
CA SER A 170 -5.64 28.09 7.80
C SER A 170 -4.93 28.57 9.06
N MET A 171 -3.60 28.37 9.15
CA MET A 171 -2.82 28.80 10.31
C MET A 171 -2.86 30.33 10.49
N LEU A 172 -2.70 31.11 9.42
CA LEU A 172 -2.82 32.58 9.45
C LEU A 172 -4.24 33.08 9.79
N GLN A 173 -5.28 32.29 9.47
CA GLN A 173 -6.68 32.62 9.74
C GLN A 173 -7.15 32.16 11.13
N PHE A 174 -6.34 31.37 11.83
CA PHE A 174 -6.67 30.82 13.14
C PHE A 174 -6.53 31.92 14.21
N LYS A 175 -7.57 32.07 15.05
CA LYS A 175 -7.53 32.82 16.29
C LYS A 175 -7.97 31.91 17.43
N LYS A 176 -7.29 32.00 18.57
CA LYS A 176 -7.67 31.26 19.78
C LYS A 176 -8.95 31.87 20.34
N GLU A 177 -10.02 31.10 20.41
CA GLU A 177 -11.32 31.58 20.86
C GLU A 177 -12.18 30.46 21.47
N ASN A 178 -13.22 30.85 22.22
CA ASN A 178 -14.23 29.93 22.73
C ASN A 178 -15.41 29.85 21.75
N LYS A 179 -15.81 28.63 21.36
CA LYS A 179 -16.99 28.40 20.49
C LYS A 179 -18.05 27.58 21.22
N GLU A 180 -19.28 28.09 21.20
CA GLU A 180 -20.46 27.31 21.60
C GLU A 180 -20.76 26.24 20.53
N CYS A 181 -20.95 24.99 20.94
CA CYS A 181 -21.33 23.92 20.04
C CYS A 181 -22.80 24.04 19.61
N SER A 182 -23.03 24.27 18.32
CA SER A 182 -24.37 24.38 17.71
C SER A 182 -25.32 23.20 17.99
N ASN A 183 -24.79 22.00 18.28
CA ASN A 183 -25.58 20.79 18.50
C ASN A 183 -25.83 20.44 19.98
N CYS A 184 -24.90 20.74 20.90
CA CYS A 184 -25.04 20.37 22.32
C CYS A 184 -24.80 21.51 23.32
N LYS A 185 -24.62 22.75 22.86
CA LYS A 185 -24.47 23.98 23.66
C LYS A 185 -23.27 24.05 24.63
N ASN A 186 -22.44 23.02 24.69
CA ASN A 186 -21.13 23.09 25.36
C ASN A 186 -20.24 24.14 24.67
N THR A 187 -19.68 25.05 25.44
CA THR A 187 -18.58 25.92 25.00
C THR A 187 -17.26 25.15 25.04
N GLU A 188 -16.50 25.21 23.97
CA GLU A 188 -15.21 24.53 23.79
C GLU A 188 -14.15 25.55 23.39
N GLU A 189 -12.97 25.49 24.00
CA GLU A 189 -11.83 26.27 23.53
C GLU A 189 -11.28 25.68 22.21
N VAL A 190 -11.04 26.55 21.24
CA VAL A 190 -10.49 26.23 19.92
C VAL A 190 -9.00 26.60 19.95
N SER A 191 -8.14 25.60 20.19
CA SER A 191 -6.69 25.77 20.33
C SER A 191 -5.87 24.76 19.53
N LEU A 192 -4.85 25.22 18.81
CA LEU A 192 -3.90 24.36 18.07
C LEU A 192 -2.97 23.52 18.97
N THR A 193 -2.98 23.75 20.29
CA THR A 193 -2.32 22.89 21.30
C THR A 193 -3.21 21.75 21.79
N ASP A 194 -4.52 21.79 21.48
CA ASP A 194 -5.51 20.81 21.93
C ASP A 194 -5.59 19.60 20.97
N THR A 195 -6.44 18.62 21.29
CA THR A 195 -6.62 17.37 20.52
C THR A 195 -8.01 17.24 19.89
N ASN A 196 -8.79 18.32 19.87
CA ASN A 196 -10.15 18.39 19.35
C ASN A 196 -10.24 18.87 17.89
N TYR A 197 -9.23 18.58 17.06
CA TYR A 197 -9.23 18.92 15.64
C TYR A 197 -8.78 17.77 14.72
N PHE A 198 -9.06 17.93 13.42
CA PHE A 198 -8.41 17.20 12.34
C PHE A 198 -7.92 18.19 11.28
N ILE A 199 -6.98 17.74 10.45
CA ILE A 199 -6.47 18.52 9.33
C ILE A 199 -7.13 18.03 8.05
N MET A 200 -7.67 18.96 7.28
CA MET A 200 -8.01 18.79 5.86
C MET A 200 -6.94 19.51 5.03
N THR A 201 -6.65 19.00 3.85
CA THR A 201 -5.74 19.64 2.88
C THR A 201 -6.47 20.05 1.63
N ASP A 202 -5.92 21.00 0.87
CA ASP A 202 -6.45 21.24 -0.48
C ASP A 202 -6.13 20.06 -1.41
N ILE A 203 -7.19 19.36 -1.79
CA ILE A 203 -7.17 18.26 -2.75
C ILE A 203 -7.12 18.81 -4.18
N SER A 204 -7.65 20.02 -4.41
CA SER A 204 -7.76 20.66 -5.73
C SER A 204 -6.39 21.00 -6.30
N SER A 205 -5.54 21.68 -5.53
CA SER A 205 -4.16 22.00 -5.92
C SER A 205 -3.33 20.74 -6.14
N GLN A 206 -3.46 19.72 -5.28
CA GLN A 206 -2.78 18.43 -5.49
C GLN A 206 -3.22 17.70 -6.77
N ILE A 207 -4.48 17.84 -7.17
CA ILE A 207 -4.97 17.32 -8.46
C ILE A 207 -4.45 18.17 -9.62
N LYS A 208 -4.53 19.50 -9.54
CA LYS A 208 -4.01 20.44 -10.56
C LYS A 208 -2.57 20.07 -10.91
N SER A 209 -1.74 20.06 -9.88
CA SER A 209 -0.38 19.58 -9.87
C SER A 209 -0.17 18.23 -10.59
N LEU A 210 -0.89 17.18 -10.17
CA LEU A 210 -0.73 15.84 -10.72
C LEU A 210 -1.10 15.75 -12.21
N LEU A 211 -2.06 16.56 -12.66
CA LEU A 211 -2.48 16.61 -14.06
C LEU A 211 -1.57 17.49 -14.94
N GLU A 212 -0.96 18.52 -14.37
CA GLU A 212 0.06 19.37 -15.02
C GLU A 212 1.45 18.72 -15.09
N THR A 213 1.61 17.55 -14.48
CA THR A 213 2.85 16.76 -14.58
C THR A 213 3.01 16.26 -16.02
N LYS A 214 4.16 16.53 -16.64
CA LYS A 214 4.42 16.34 -18.08
C LYS A 214 4.06 14.92 -18.58
N GLY A 215 3.09 14.82 -19.49
CA GLY A 215 2.67 13.56 -20.10
C GLY A 215 1.57 12.82 -19.32
N VAL A 216 1.18 13.27 -18.13
CA VAL A 216 0.18 12.58 -17.29
C VAL A 216 -1.24 12.78 -17.82
N PHE A 217 -1.63 14.01 -18.15
CA PHE A 217 -2.95 14.29 -18.73
C PHE A 217 -3.07 13.78 -20.18
N GLU A 218 -1.98 13.82 -20.94
CA GLU A 218 -1.89 13.20 -22.27
C GLU A 218 -1.98 11.66 -22.18
N GLY A 219 -1.41 11.06 -21.14
CA GLY A 219 -1.53 9.61 -20.87
C GLY A 219 -2.96 9.19 -20.50
N ILE A 220 -3.66 10.01 -19.72
CA ILE A 220 -5.09 9.84 -19.40
C ILE A 220 -5.95 9.92 -20.67
N THR A 221 -5.76 10.94 -21.49
CA THR A 221 -6.62 11.21 -22.66
C THR A 221 -6.39 10.25 -23.83
N LYS A 222 -5.27 9.52 -23.87
CA LYS A 222 -4.98 8.50 -24.89
C LYS A 222 -5.60 7.12 -24.61
N LYS A 223 -6.12 6.86 -23.41
CA LYS A 223 -6.77 5.57 -23.07
C LYS A 223 -8.01 5.36 -23.96
N THR A 224 -7.92 4.45 -24.91
CA THR A 224 -8.89 4.23 -25.98
C THR A 224 -9.66 2.92 -25.78
N SER A 225 -10.98 2.95 -26.03
CA SER A 225 -11.91 1.81 -26.15
C SER A 225 -11.82 0.68 -25.11
N SER A 226 -12.85 0.53 -24.28
CA SER A 226 -13.07 -0.75 -23.58
C SER A 226 -13.28 -1.87 -24.59
N ILE A 227 -12.64 -3.02 -24.33
CA ILE A 227 -12.81 -4.23 -25.13
C ILE A 227 -14.15 -4.86 -24.73
N LYS A 228 -15.06 -5.02 -25.70
CA LYS A 228 -16.41 -5.54 -25.43
C LYS A 228 -16.31 -6.91 -24.77
N ASN A 229 -17.09 -7.08 -23.69
CA ASN A 229 -17.27 -8.32 -22.91
C ASN A 229 -16.12 -8.72 -21.99
N GLU A 230 -15.07 -7.90 -21.85
CA GLU A 230 -14.01 -8.05 -20.84
C GLU A 230 -14.10 -6.96 -19.76
N ILE A 231 -13.66 -7.30 -18.54
CA ILE A 231 -13.44 -6.38 -17.42
C ILE A 231 -11.94 -6.37 -17.11
N SER A 232 -11.27 -5.23 -17.30
CA SER A 232 -9.81 -5.08 -17.22
C SER A 232 -9.33 -3.96 -16.29
N ASP A 233 -10.19 -3.02 -15.92
CA ASP A 233 -9.89 -1.93 -14.98
C ASP A 233 -11.20 -1.48 -14.28
N ILE A 234 -11.11 -0.60 -13.29
CA ILE A 234 -12.31 0.03 -12.69
C ILE A 234 -13.11 0.84 -13.71
N THR A 235 -12.45 1.28 -14.79
CA THR A 235 -13.08 1.99 -15.90
C THR A 235 -14.04 1.12 -16.73
N ASP A 236 -14.00 -0.21 -16.56
CA ASP A 236 -14.93 -1.14 -17.22
C ASP A 236 -16.13 -1.51 -16.32
N GLY A 237 -16.08 -1.16 -15.03
CA GLY A 237 -17.13 -1.51 -14.06
C GLY A 237 -18.46 -0.78 -14.29
N GLU A 238 -19.58 -1.42 -13.92
CA GLU A 238 -20.92 -0.85 -14.08
C GLU A 238 -21.08 0.53 -13.44
N LEU A 239 -20.48 0.78 -12.26
CA LEU A 239 -20.60 2.07 -11.58
C LEU A 239 -19.89 3.18 -12.37
N TYR A 240 -18.75 2.88 -13.00
CA TYR A 240 -18.01 3.83 -13.83
C TYR A 240 -18.79 4.15 -15.10
N ASN A 241 -19.29 3.12 -15.79
CA ASN A 241 -20.10 3.27 -16.98
C ASN A 241 -21.39 4.07 -16.71
N ASN A 242 -22.06 3.85 -15.58
CA ASN A 242 -23.27 4.59 -15.20
C ASN A 242 -22.99 6.02 -14.71
N LEU A 243 -21.78 6.30 -14.22
CA LEU A 243 -21.29 7.63 -13.86
C LEU A 243 -20.91 8.44 -15.12
N LYS A 244 -20.16 7.85 -16.06
CA LYS A 244 -19.75 8.52 -17.31
C LYS A 244 -20.93 8.84 -18.24
N LYS A 245 -21.99 8.04 -18.23
CA LYS A 245 -23.28 8.39 -18.87
C LYS A 245 -23.92 9.68 -18.32
N LYS A 246 -23.59 10.08 -17.09
CA LYS A 246 -24.08 11.31 -16.44
C LYS A 246 -23.08 12.46 -16.48
N ALA A 247 -21.79 12.16 -16.58
CA ALA A 247 -20.69 13.13 -16.58
C ALA A 247 -19.54 12.66 -17.50
N LEU A 248 -19.71 12.85 -18.81
CA LEU A 248 -18.81 12.28 -19.82
C LEU A 248 -17.34 12.74 -19.69
N PHE A 249 -17.14 14.03 -19.41
CA PHE A 249 -15.82 14.68 -19.37
C PHE A 249 -15.22 14.81 -17.96
N SER A 250 -15.69 14.02 -16.98
CA SER A 250 -15.07 13.97 -15.64
C SER A 250 -13.89 12.99 -15.59
N LEU A 251 -13.00 13.15 -14.62
CA LEU A 251 -12.20 12.06 -14.07
C LEU A 251 -12.93 11.41 -12.88
N THR A 252 -12.41 10.29 -12.38
CA THR A 252 -12.93 9.63 -11.18
C THR A 252 -11.84 9.26 -10.20
N TYR A 253 -12.19 9.14 -8.92
CA TYR A 253 -11.25 8.76 -7.88
C TYR A 253 -11.79 7.73 -6.89
N ASN A 254 -10.86 6.92 -6.36
CA ASN A 254 -11.09 6.04 -5.23
C ASN A 254 -10.47 6.66 -3.98
N PHE A 255 -11.13 6.51 -2.83
CA PHE A 255 -10.62 7.01 -1.55
C PHE A 255 -10.58 5.93 -0.45
N ASN A 256 -9.80 6.16 0.58
CA ASN A 256 -9.59 5.27 1.72
C ASN A 256 -9.44 6.09 3.02
N THR A 257 -9.81 5.46 4.14
CA THR A 257 -9.27 5.78 5.46
C THR A 257 -9.10 4.49 6.25
N ASP A 258 -8.01 4.37 7.02
CA ASP A 258 -7.78 3.24 7.92
C ASP A 258 -6.94 3.67 9.14
N GLY A 259 -7.03 2.91 10.23
CA GLY A 259 -6.49 3.26 11.54
C GLY A 259 -5.12 2.68 11.81
N ALA A 260 -4.09 3.53 11.78
CA ALA A 260 -2.70 3.10 11.96
C ALA A 260 -2.10 3.59 13.30
N PRO A 261 -1.46 2.74 14.12
CA PRO A 261 -0.79 3.19 15.35
C PRO A 261 0.43 4.05 15.01
N ILE A 262 0.61 5.16 15.72
CA ILE A 262 1.66 6.15 15.40
C ILE A 262 3.03 5.69 15.88
N PHE A 263 3.12 5.29 17.15
CA PHE A 263 4.31 4.72 17.78
C PHE A 263 3.97 3.34 18.34
N THR A 264 4.97 2.46 18.47
CA THR A 264 4.80 1.05 18.90
C THR A 264 4.20 0.90 20.30
N SER A 265 4.48 1.85 21.20
CA SER A 265 3.99 1.86 22.59
C SER A 265 2.82 2.83 22.85
N SER A 266 2.37 3.60 21.85
CA SER A 266 1.40 4.68 22.06
C SER A 266 -0.05 4.25 21.81
N LYS A 267 -0.96 4.74 22.65
CA LYS A 267 -2.42 4.67 22.42
C LYS A 267 -2.92 5.63 21.32
N ARG A 268 -2.06 6.51 20.76
CA ARG A 268 -2.44 7.38 19.64
C ARG A 268 -2.45 6.61 18.30
N SER A 269 -3.55 6.71 17.57
CA SER A 269 -3.65 6.26 16.17
C SER A 269 -3.88 7.45 15.23
N MET A 270 -3.46 7.29 13.97
CA MET A 270 -3.75 8.21 12.89
C MET A 270 -4.72 7.59 11.90
N TRP A 271 -5.62 8.41 11.37
CA TRP A 271 -6.60 8.06 10.34
C TRP A 271 -6.46 9.07 9.20
N PRO A 272 -5.59 8.82 8.20
CA PRO A 272 -5.49 9.66 7.02
C PRO A 272 -6.68 9.45 6.08
N ILE A 273 -6.95 10.44 5.23
CA ILE A 273 -7.78 10.29 4.03
C ILE A 273 -6.83 10.26 2.83
N GLN A 274 -6.90 9.20 2.03
CA GLN A 274 -6.02 8.99 0.87
C GLN A 274 -6.86 8.80 -0.39
N LEU A 275 -6.50 9.44 -1.50
CA LEU A 275 -7.20 9.37 -2.78
C LEU A 275 -6.27 8.90 -3.89
N LEU A 276 -6.82 8.30 -4.94
CA LEU A 276 -6.11 7.99 -6.20
C LEU A 276 -7.03 8.23 -7.41
N ILE A 277 -6.45 8.66 -8.53
CA ILE A 277 -7.18 8.93 -9.78
C ILE A 277 -7.23 7.66 -10.64
N ASN A 278 -8.42 7.27 -11.10
CA ASN A 278 -8.62 5.98 -11.76
C ASN A 278 -8.22 5.94 -13.23
N GLU A 279 -8.30 7.07 -13.94
CA GLU A 279 -7.93 7.13 -15.35
C GLU A 279 -6.42 6.88 -15.58
N LEU A 280 -5.57 7.19 -14.58
CA LEU A 280 -4.13 6.88 -14.59
C LEU A 280 -3.85 5.38 -14.76
N PRO A 281 -2.72 4.96 -15.36
CA PRO A 281 -2.29 3.56 -15.39
C PRO A 281 -2.18 2.95 -13.97
N PRO A 282 -2.55 1.67 -13.74
CA PRO A 282 -2.59 1.09 -12.39
C PRO A 282 -1.28 1.23 -11.59
N LYS A 283 -0.14 0.94 -12.23
CA LYS A 283 1.20 1.04 -11.61
C LYS A 283 1.58 2.46 -11.19
N ASP A 284 0.92 3.48 -11.70
CA ASP A 284 1.23 4.88 -11.43
C ASP A 284 0.18 5.49 -10.48
N ARG A 285 -1.12 5.14 -10.64
CA ARG A 285 -2.16 5.54 -9.67
C ARG A 285 -1.89 5.02 -8.25
N PHE A 286 -1.22 3.87 -8.11
CA PHE A 286 -0.80 3.33 -6.81
C PHE A 286 0.44 4.04 -6.21
N LYS A 287 1.19 4.83 -6.99
CA LYS A 287 2.32 5.63 -6.49
C LYS A 287 1.85 7.02 -6.05
N HIS A 288 1.05 7.67 -6.88
CA HIS A 288 0.57 9.05 -6.73
C HIS A 288 -0.72 9.12 -5.90
N LEU A 289 -0.62 8.74 -4.62
CA LEU A 289 -1.71 8.92 -3.67
C LEU A 289 -1.79 10.40 -3.25
N ILE A 290 -2.94 11.02 -3.48
CA ILE A 290 -3.26 12.36 -3.02
C ILE A 290 -3.63 12.28 -1.53
N PHE A 291 -3.03 13.12 -0.70
CA PHE A 291 -3.29 13.19 0.73
C PHE A 291 -4.44 14.18 0.96
N GLY A 292 -5.59 13.71 1.44
CA GLY A 292 -6.81 14.54 1.59
C GLY A 292 -7.03 15.10 2.99
N GLY A 293 -6.29 14.62 3.99
CA GLY A 293 -6.39 15.06 5.38
C GLY A 293 -5.95 13.95 6.36
N ILE A 294 -5.96 14.27 7.65
CA ILE A 294 -5.60 13.34 8.73
C ILE A 294 -6.27 13.74 10.05
N TRP A 295 -6.83 12.75 10.74
CA TRP A 295 -7.13 12.83 12.17
C TRP A 295 -6.09 12.07 12.98
N ILE A 296 -5.74 12.59 14.16
CA ILE A 296 -4.89 11.90 15.14
C ILE A 296 -5.55 12.01 16.51
N GLY A 297 -5.70 10.88 17.21
CA GLY A 297 -6.20 10.87 18.58
C GLY A 297 -6.01 9.53 19.28
N THR A 298 -6.55 9.39 20.48
CA THR A 298 -6.43 8.17 21.29
C THR A 298 -7.44 7.10 20.83
N GLY A 299 -6.94 5.92 20.49
CA GLY A 299 -7.75 4.85 19.91
C GLY A 299 -8.32 5.21 18.52
N LYS A 300 -9.45 4.60 18.16
CA LYS A 300 -10.18 4.82 16.90
C LYS A 300 -11.19 5.98 17.05
N PRO A 301 -11.50 6.75 16.00
CA PRO A 301 -12.56 7.75 16.04
C PRO A 301 -13.90 7.05 16.29
N LYS A 302 -14.76 7.67 17.11
CA LYS A 302 -16.16 7.21 17.26
C LYS A 302 -16.94 7.56 15.98
N SER A 303 -18.07 6.88 15.74
CA SER A 303 -18.83 7.04 14.50
C SER A 303 -19.27 8.47 14.20
N ALA A 304 -19.63 9.27 15.21
CA ALA A 304 -20.03 10.67 15.00
C ALA A 304 -18.87 11.53 14.48
N LEU A 305 -17.68 11.45 15.12
CA LEU A 305 -16.48 12.12 14.64
C LEU A 305 -16.09 11.70 13.21
N LEU A 306 -16.12 10.41 12.89
CA LEU A 306 -15.81 9.96 11.52
C LEU A 306 -16.85 10.49 10.52
N ASN A 307 -18.13 10.56 10.91
CA ASN A 307 -19.17 11.18 10.08
C ASN A 307 -18.92 12.69 9.89
N THR A 308 -18.49 13.42 10.93
CA THR A 308 -18.09 14.84 10.84
C THR A 308 -16.90 15.04 9.90
N ILE A 309 -15.84 14.23 10.02
CA ILE A 309 -14.68 14.24 9.12
C ILE A 309 -15.12 14.04 7.66
N PHE A 310 -15.96 13.02 7.42
CA PHE A 310 -16.44 12.73 6.08
C PHE A 310 -17.48 13.71 5.54
N ARG A 311 -18.16 14.50 6.40
CA ARG A 311 -18.98 15.65 5.97
C ARG A 311 -18.12 16.77 5.41
N CYS A 312 -16.99 17.08 6.05
CA CYS A 312 -16.04 18.07 5.53
C CYS A 312 -15.40 17.59 4.22
N PHE A 313 -14.96 16.33 4.15
CA PHE A 313 -14.48 15.71 2.92
C PHE A 313 -15.52 15.75 1.79
N ALA A 314 -16.77 15.36 2.06
CA ALA A 314 -17.82 15.33 1.05
C ALA A 314 -18.21 16.72 0.53
N ASN A 315 -18.09 17.77 1.36
CA ASN A 315 -18.26 19.15 0.90
C ASN A 315 -17.14 19.58 -0.07
N ASN A 316 -15.89 19.18 0.16
CA ASN A 316 -14.80 19.41 -0.80
C ASN A 316 -15.00 18.57 -2.08
N ALA A 317 -15.44 17.32 -1.95
CA ALA A 317 -15.80 16.47 -3.09
C ALA A 317 -16.91 17.06 -3.97
N LYS A 318 -17.91 17.73 -3.38
CA LYS A 318 -18.94 18.46 -4.15
C LYS A 318 -18.34 19.57 -5.00
N LYS A 319 -17.38 20.34 -4.48
CA LYS A 319 -16.68 21.38 -5.27
C LYS A 319 -15.91 20.78 -6.44
N LEU A 320 -15.13 19.72 -6.20
CA LEU A 320 -14.42 18.98 -7.25
C LEU A 320 -15.36 18.40 -8.32
N ALA A 321 -16.60 18.06 -7.95
CA ALA A 321 -17.63 17.54 -8.85
C ALA A 321 -18.38 18.63 -9.65
N ILE A 322 -18.60 19.81 -9.06
CA ILE A 322 -19.40 20.90 -9.62
C ILE A 322 -18.50 21.90 -10.35
N ASP A 323 -17.51 22.44 -9.63
CA ASP A 323 -16.60 23.48 -10.07
C ASP A 323 -15.45 22.85 -10.88
N GLY A 324 -14.89 21.76 -10.36
CA GLY A 324 -13.73 21.07 -10.94
C GLY A 324 -12.40 21.70 -10.56
N VAL A 325 -11.37 21.42 -11.37
CA VAL A 325 -9.99 21.90 -11.21
C VAL A 325 -9.53 22.47 -12.55
N GLU A 326 -9.12 23.73 -12.58
CA GLU A 326 -8.51 24.35 -13.76
C GLU A 326 -7.04 23.95 -13.89
N ILE A 327 -6.68 23.30 -14.99
CA ILE A 327 -5.31 22.89 -15.32
C ILE A 327 -4.81 23.64 -16.56
N ASP A 328 -3.53 24.00 -16.54
CA ASP A 328 -2.83 24.60 -17.68
C ASP A 328 -2.21 23.47 -18.53
N SER A 329 -2.86 23.09 -19.64
CA SER A 329 -2.42 21.99 -20.52
C SER A 329 -1.75 22.48 -21.80
N ILE A 330 -1.03 21.60 -22.50
CA ILE A 330 -0.44 21.90 -23.83
C ILE A 330 -1.49 22.28 -24.91
N HIS A 331 -2.78 22.09 -24.60
CA HIS A 331 -3.93 22.47 -25.43
C HIS A 331 -4.74 23.61 -24.80
N GLY A 332 -4.09 24.47 -24.01
CA GLY A 332 -4.71 25.58 -23.27
C GLY A 332 -5.32 25.16 -21.92
N LYS A 333 -5.96 26.12 -21.25
CA LYS A 333 -6.64 25.90 -19.97
C LYS A 333 -7.84 24.97 -20.10
N LYS A 334 -8.01 24.05 -19.14
CA LYS A 334 -9.13 23.10 -19.09
C LYS A 334 -9.63 22.91 -17.67
N THR A 335 -10.96 22.94 -17.48
CA THR A 335 -11.59 22.65 -16.19
C THR A 335 -11.99 21.18 -16.12
N ILE A 336 -11.33 20.43 -15.25
CA ILE A 336 -11.52 18.99 -15.08
C ILE A 336 -12.36 18.70 -13.84
N LYS A 337 -13.57 18.15 -14.02
CA LYS A 337 -14.44 17.74 -12.90
C LYS A 337 -14.05 16.35 -12.40
N LEU A 338 -14.14 16.10 -11.10
CA LEU A 338 -13.74 14.81 -10.50
C LEU A 338 -14.86 14.24 -9.62
N LEU A 339 -15.16 12.96 -9.83
CA LEU A 339 -16.26 12.26 -9.16
C LEU A 339 -15.77 11.05 -8.33
N PRO A 340 -16.27 10.88 -7.10
CA PRO A 340 -15.98 9.69 -6.29
C PRO A 340 -16.70 8.46 -6.86
N ILE A 341 -16.01 7.33 -6.97
CA ILE A 341 -16.63 6.05 -7.39
C ILE A 341 -16.52 4.95 -6.34
N LEU A 342 -15.47 4.93 -5.51
CA LEU A 342 -15.19 3.84 -4.58
C LEU A 342 -14.54 4.32 -3.29
N CYS A 343 -14.94 3.72 -2.16
CA CYS A 343 -14.27 3.81 -0.88
C CYS A 343 -13.69 2.42 -0.50
N SER A 344 -12.37 2.28 -0.51
CA SER A 344 -11.68 1.04 -0.13
C SER A 344 -11.46 1.04 1.38
N VAL A 345 -12.19 0.16 2.09
CA VAL A 345 -12.17 0.06 3.56
C VAL A 345 -12.42 -1.36 4.06
N ASP A 346 -11.79 -1.68 5.19
CA ASP A 346 -11.95 -2.94 5.90
C ASP A 346 -13.38 -3.13 6.47
N SER A 347 -13.68 -4.33 6.97
CA SER A 347 -14.99 -4.68 7.51
C SER A 347 -15.30 -4.08 8.89
N VAL A 348 -14.34 -3.47 9.58
CA VAL A 348 -14.55 -2.68 10.80
C VAL A 348 -14.96 -1.24 10.44
N ALA A 349 -14.24 -0.57 9.54
CA ALA A 349 -14.44 0.83 9.16
C ALA A 349 -15.64 1.04 8.23
N ARG A 350 -15.87 0.16 7.25
CA ARG A 350 -16.99 0.23 6.29
C ARG A 350 -18.36 0.47 6.94
N PRO A 351 -18.82 -0.32 7.93
CA PRO A 351 -20.10 -0.07 8.61
C PRO A 351 -20.10 1.18 9.50
N ILE A 352 -18.95 1.73 9.87
CA ILE A 352 -18.89 3.02 10.58
C ILE A 352 -19.19 4.15 9.59
N LEU A 353 -18.51 4.15 8.43
CA LEU A 353 -18.75 5.12 7.35
C LEU A 353 -20.17 5.04 6.78
N GLN A 354 -20.72 3.83 6.59
CA GLN A 354 -22.10 3.63 6.13
C GLN A 354 -23.16 3.96 7.19
N CYS A 355 -22.78 4.36 8.42
CA CYS A 355 -23.69 4.53 9.55
C CYS A 355 -24.59 3.29 9.83
N ARG A 356 -23.97 2.11 9.90
CA ARG A 356 -24.63 0.80 10.03
C ARG A 356 -24.27 0.03 11.31
N LYS A 357 -24.98 -1.08 11.55
CA LYS A 357 -24.50 -2.17 12.42
C LYS A 357 -23.26 -2.81 11.79
N GLN A 358 -22.27 -3.17 12.62
CA GLN A 358 -21.07 -3.86 12.14
C GLN A 358 -21.37 -5.35 11.93
N PHE A 359 -20.39 -6.10 11.42
CA PHE A 359 -20.46 -7.54 11.13
C PHE A 359 -20.98 -8.41 12.29
N ASN A 360 -20.86 -7.94 13.53
CA ASN A 360 -21.30 -8.60 14.77
C ASN A 360 -22.76 -8.30 15.18
N GLY A 361 -23.57 -7.67 14.32
CA GLY A 361 -25.02 -7.59 14.48
C GLY A 361 -25.74 -8.43 13.43
N TYR A 362 -26.98 -8.85 13.73
CA TYR A 362 -27.83 -9.67 12.83
C TYR A 362 -27.81 -9.20 11.38
N TYR A 363 -28.13 -7.93 11.11
CA TYR A 363 -28.04 -7.33 9.76
C TYR A 363 -26.72 -6.59 9.54
N GLY A 364 -25.59 -7.25 9.82
CA GLY A 364 -24.24 -6.68 9.69
C GLY A 364 -23.70 -6.65 8.26
N CYS A 365 -24.30 -7.40 7.32
CA CYS A 365 -23.84 -7.43 5.93
C CYS A 365 -24.10 -6.11 5.19
N SER A 366 -23.04 -5.49 4.67
CA SER A 366 -23.11 -4.27 3.85
C SER A 366 -23.92 -4.46 2.57
N TRP A 367 -23.89 -5.66 1.96
CA TRP A 367 -24.29 -5.89 0.56
C TRP A 367 -25.56 -6.74 0.37
N CYS A 368 -26.05 -7.43 1.40
CA CYS A 368 -27.29 -8.22 1.31
C CYS A 368 -28.13 -8.15 2.60
N TYR A 369 -29.33 -8.72 2.55
CA TYR A 369 -30.29 -8.77 3.65
C TYR A 369 -30.19 -10.03 4.53
N GLN A 370 -29.20 -10.92 4.33
CA GLN A 370 -29.03 -12.10 5.18
C GLN A 370 -28.89 -11.72 6.67
N ALA A 371 -29.64 -12.40 7.53
CA ALA A 371 -29.59 -12.20 8.97
C ALA A 371 -28.62 -13.21 9.62
N GLY A 372 -27.48 -12.72 10.10
CA GLY A 372 -26.50 -13.57 10.79
C GLY A 372 -27.01 -14.07 12.15
N THR A 373 -26.90 -15.38 12.39
CA THR A 373 -27.32 -16.07 13.60
C THR A 373 -26.32 -15.91 14.75
N TYR A 374 -26.78 -15.76 15.99
CA TYR A 374 -25.91 -15.76 17.16
C TYR A 374 -25.52 -17.18 17.58
N ILE A 375 -24.25 -17.54 17.39
CA ILE A 375 -23.71 -18.88 17.68
C ILE A 375 -22.65 -18.77 18.78
N LYS A 376 -22.99 -19.27 19.98
CA LYS A 376 -22.20 -19.25 21.22
C LYS A 376 -21.85 -17.84 21.73
N THR A 377 -20.94 -17.15 21.05
CA THR A 377 -20.36 -15.85 21.45
C THR A 377 -20.20 -14.86 20.28
N GLN A 378 -20.59 -15.26 19.06
CA GLN A 378 -20.37 -14.48 17.84
C GLN A 378 -21.54 -14.63 16.87
N ILE A 379 -21.82 -13.58 16.10
CA ILE A 379 -22.65 -13.71 14.89
C ILE A 379 -21.91 -14.55 13.84
N LYS A 380 -22.63 -15.49 13.24
CA LYS A 380 -22.24 -16.30 12.07
C LYS A 380 -23.26 -16.06 10.96
N TYR A 381 -22.92 -16.43 9.73
CA TYR A 381 -23.79 -16.32 8.56
C TYR A 381 -23.90 -17.70 7.90
N PRO A 382 -24.76 -18.60 8.43
CA PRO A 382 -24.90 -19.97 7.94
C PRO A 382 -25.31 -20.03 6.46
N VAL A 383 -25.19 -21.21 5.87
CA VAL A 383 -25.67 -21.45 4.49
C VAL A 383 -27.20 -21.45 4.48
N GLU A 384 -27.80 -20.64 3.60
CA GLU A 384 -29.22 -20.67 3.27
C GLU A 384 -29.43 -21.35 1.91
N ASP A 385 -30.59 -22.00 1.73
CA ASP A 385 -30.92 -22.74 0.49
C ASP A 385 -31.01 -21.82 -0.75
N HIS A 386 -31.33 -20.54 -0.53
CA HIS A 386 -31.48 -19.51 -1.56
C HIS A 386 -30.38 -18.44 -1.43
N PRO A 387 -29.87 -17.88 -2.55
CA PRO A 387 -28.95 -16.75 -2.50
C PRO A 387 -29.58 -15.55 -1.77
N PRO A 388 -28.87 -14.88 -0.84
CA PRO A 388 -29.46 -13.81 -0.03
C PRO A 388 -29.73 -12.56 -0.87
N VAL A 389 -30.91 -11.97 -0.68
CA VAL A 389 -31.36 -10.78 -1.41
C VAL A 389 -30.35 -9.64 -1.26
N LEU A 390 -29.80 -9.17 -2.39
CA LEU A 390 -28.82 -8.10 -2.43
C LEU A 390 -29.44 -6.74 -2.10
N ARG A 391 -28.61 -5.83 -1.59
CA ARG A 391 -28.95 -4.43 -1.34
C ARG A 391 -28.65 -3.57 -2.55
N SER A 392 -29.39 -2.48 -2.68
CA SER A 392 -29.10 -1.37 -3.59
C SER A 392 -29.06 -0.05 -2.81
N SER A 393 -28.56 1.03 -3.41
CA SER A 393 -28.72 2.36 -2.81
C SER A 393 -30.19 2.70 -2.53
N GLU A 394 -31.09 2.31 -3.43
CA GLU A 394 -32.53 2.49 -3.26
C GLU A 394 -33.07 1.74 -2.03
N SER A 395 -32.75 0.45 -1.87
CA SER A 395 -33.20 -0.31 -0.69
C SER A 395 -32.55 0.17 0.61
N HIS A 396 -31.34 0.76 0.54
CA HIS A 396 -30.71 1.46 1.67
C HIS A 396 -31.41 2.77 2.03
N MET A 397 -31.87 3.56 1.04
CA MET A 397 -32.64 4.78 1.30
C MET A 397 -34.01 4.48 1.91
N GLN A 398 -34.65 3.37 1.50
CA GLN A 398 -35.87 2.86 2.13
C GLN A 398 -35.64 2.36 3.57
N ASP A 399 -34.51 1.70 3.85
CA ASP A 399 -34.11 1.38 5.23
C ASP A 399 -33.86 2.67 6.04
N LEU A 400 -33.23 3.70 5.45
CA LEU A 400 -32.93 4.97 6.11
C LEU A 400 -34.20 5.78 6.41
N ALA A 401 -35.18 5.83 5.52
CA ALA A 401 -36.45 6.54 5.73
C ALA A 401 -37.14 6.10 7.03
N LYS A 402 -37.32 4.79 7.22
CA LYS A 402 -37.87 4.18 8.45
C LYS A 402 -37.06 4.49 9.71
N VAL A 403 -35.76 4.79 9.58
CA VAL A 403 -34.90 5.21 10.70
C VAL A 403 -35.12 6.70 11.03
N VAL A 404 -35.36 7.54 10.02
CA VAL A 404 -35.78 8.94 10.21
C VAL A 404 -37.17 8.98 10.88
N ASP A 405 -38.14 8.20 10.38
CA ASP A 405 -39.51 8.12 10.91
C ASP A 405 -39.52 7.70 12.39
N ASN A 406 -38.68 6.73 12.77
CA ASN A 406 -38.54 6.31 14.17
C ASN A 406 -37.69 7.27 15.05
N ASN A 407 -37.28 8.41 14.51
CA ASN A 407 -36.45 9.43 15.15
C ASN A 407 -35.10 8.87 15.63
N TYR A 408 -34.46 8.03 14.81
CA TYR A 408 -33.16 7.40 15.05
C TYR A 408 -33.07 6.50 16.30
N LYS A 409 -34.20 6.19 16.94
CA LYS A 409 -34.29 5.35 18.15
C LYS A 409 -33.86 3.91 17.88
N THR A 410 -34.13 3.37 16.69
CA THR A 410 -33.81 1.98 16.32
C THR A 410 -33.31 1.86 14.89
N SER A 411 -32.50 0.82 14.65
CA SER A 411 -31.92 0.54 13.34
C SER A 411 -32.85 -0.33 12.47
N GLU A 412 -33.32 0.17 11.33
CA GLU A 412 -34.02 -0.68 10.36
C GLU A 412 -33.01 -1.53 9.57
N ARG A 413 -33.23 -2.85 9.52
CA ARG A 413 -32.40 -3.85 8.80
C ARG A 413 -30.88 -3.55 8.79
N GLY A 414 -30.34 -3.02 9.89
CA GLY A 414 -28.91 -2.71 10.05
C GLY A 414 -28.42 -1.32 9.62
N VAL A 415 -29.28 -0.43 9.12
CA VAL A 415 -29.02 1.02 8.96
C VAL A 415 -29.32 1.75 10.27
N LYS A 416 -28.49 2.71 10.69
CA LYS A 416 -28.66 3.46 11.96
C LYS A 416 -28.94 4.95 11.80
N GLY A 417 -28.77 5.51 10.59
CA GLY A 417 -28.91 6.94 10.33
C GLY A 417 -28.11 7.36 9.09
N PRO A 418 -28.12 8.65 8.74
CA PRO A 418 -27.53 9.15 7.50
C PRO A 418 -25.99 9.15 7.55
N SER A 419 -25.39 8.50 6.55
CA SER A 419 -23.97 8.61 6.26
C SER A 419 -23.65 9.91 5.52
N SER A 420 -22.57 10.59 5.89
CA SER A 420 -22.06 11.72 5.11
C SER A 420 -21.51 11.32 3.73
N LEU A 421 -21.32 10.02 3.46
CA LEU A 421 -21.03 9.54 2.10
C LEU A 421 -22.25 9.70 1.16
N LEU A 422 -23.47 9.83 1.68
CA LEU A 422 -24.67 10.19 0.88
C LEU A 422 -24.60 11.62 0.33
N LEU A 423 -23.66 12.44 0.81
CA LEU A 423 -23.39 13.78 0.27
C LEU A 423 -22.45 13.72 -0.95
N LEU A 424 -21.82 12.58 -1.26
CA LEU A 424 -20.93 12.43 -2.41
C LEU A 424 -21.72 12.30 -3.72
N PRO A 425 -21.45 13.14 -4.74
CA PRO A 425 -22.17 13.10 -6.01
C PRO A 425 -22.09 11.72 -6.71
N TYR A 426 -23.25 11.17 -7.04
CA TYR A 426 -23.44 9.88 -7.74
C TYR A 426 -22.88 8.62 -7.06
N PHE A 427 -22.49 8.70 -5.79
CA PHE A 427 -21.86 7.60 -5.05
C PHE A 427 -22.87 6.53 -4.59
N ASP A 428 -22.61 5.24 -4.83
CA ASP A 428 -23.51 4.15 -4.42
C ASP A 428 -23.17 3.68 -2.99
N ILE A 429 -24.04 3.97 -2.03
CA ILE A 429 -23.79 3.73 -0.59
C ILE A 429 -23.64 2.24 -0.21
N VAL A 430 -23.92 1.30 -1.14
CA VAL A 430 -23.76 -0.15 -0.95
C VAL A 430 -22.53 -0.68 -1.68
N TRP A 431 -22.43 -0.43 -2.99
CA TRP A 431 -21.49 -1.05 -3.91
C TRP A 431 -20.27 -0.19 -4.25
N SER A 432 -20.30 1.13 -3.99
CA SER A 432 -19.08 1.93 -3.91
C SER A 432 -18.25 1.60 -2.66
N LEU A 433 -18.69 0.69 -1.79
CA LEU A 433 -17.90 0.13 -0.68
C LEU A 433 -17.79 -1.41 -0.80
N PRO A 434 -17.03 -1.95 -1.76
CA PRO A 434 -16.91 -3.40 -1.98
C PRO A 434 -16.18 -4.12 -0.82
N PRO A 435 -16.18 -5.46 -0.80
CA PRO A 435 -15.35 -6.24 0.11
C PRO A 435 -13.88 -6.16 -0.34
N ASP A 436 -13.03 -5.45 0.42
CA ASP A 436 -11.58 -5.50 0.21
C ASP A 436 -11.06 -6.93 0.44
N TYR A 437 -10.39 -7.47 -0.58
CA TYR A 437 -9.86 -8.83 -0.53
C TYR A 437 -8.62 -8.94 0.36
N MET A 438 -7.87 -7.86 0.58
CA MET A 438 -6.68 -7.87 1.46
C MET A 438 -7.08 -8.21 2.90
N HIS A 439 -8.09 -7.51 3.44
CA HIS A 439 -8.63 -7.80 4.76
C HIS A 439 -9.57 -9.02 4.77
N GLY A 440 -10.50 -9.11 3.82
CA GLY A 440 -11.54 -10.15 3.82
C GLY A 440 -11.03 -11.55 3.46
N VAL A 441 -10.32 -11.67 2.34
CA VAL A 441 -9.89 -12.96 1.78
C VAL A 441 -8.55 -13.41 2.38
N LEU A 442 -7.56 -12.52 2.47
CA LEU A 442 -6.21 -12.90 2.87
C LEU A 442 -6.05 -12.95 4.40
N LEU A 443 -6.24 -11.80 5.07
CA LEU A 443 -6.16 -11.72 6.54
C LEU A 443 -7.36 -12.37 7.25
N GLY A 444 -8.50 -12.47 6.57
CA GLY A 444 -9.71 -13.15 7.02
C GLY A 444 -9.72 -14.65 6.67
N VAL A 445 -10.31 -15.01 5.53
CA VAL A 445 -10.64 -16.41 5.19
C VAL A 445 -9.40 -17.32 5.10
N THR A 446 -8.37 -16.91 4.37
CA THR A 446 -7.16 -17.73 4.16
C THR A 446 -6.48 -18.06 5.50
N ARG A 447 -6.33 -17.02 6.35
CA ARG A 447 -5.84 -17.18 7.71
C ARG A 447 -6.76 -18.05 8.56
N GLN A 448 -8.08 -17.84 8.53
CA GLN A 448 -9.05 -18.61 9.31
C GLN A 448 -8.95 -20.10 9.00
N LEU A 449 -8.84 -20.49 7.73
CA LEU A 449 -8.62 -21.89 7.36
C LEU A 449 -7.30 -22.44 7.90
N CYS A 450 -6.21 -21.67 7.79
CA CYS A 450 -4.90 -22.10 8.30
C CYS A 450 -4.85 -22.21 9.83
N ASP A 451 -5.59 -21.35 10.54
CA ASP A 451 -5.76 -21.41 11.99
C ASP A 451 -6.64 -22.61 12.38
N LEU A 452 -7.73 -22.93 11.64
CA LEU A 452 -8.52 -24.16 11.81
C LEU A 452 -7.68 -25.43 11.59
N TRP A 453 -6.90 -25.49 10.51
CA TRP A 453 -6.07 -26.64 10.15
C TRP A 453 -4.94 -26.93 11.17
N THR A 454 -4.56 -25.98 12.03
CA THR A 454 -3.42 -26.15 12.95
C THR A 454 -3.71 -25.89 14.42
N THR A 455 -4.91 -25.45 14.79
CA THR A 455 -5.35 -25.38 16.20
C THR A 455 -5.89 -26.74 16.62
N TYR A 456 -5.33 -27.32 17.70
CA TYR A 456 -5.86 -28.57 18.25
C TYR A 456 -7.22 -28.33 18.91
N SER A 457 -8.15 -29.28 18.76
CA SER A 457 -9.46 -29.26 19.41
C SER A 457 -9.70 -30.58 20.14
N PRO A 458 -9.74 -30.60 21.48
CA PRO A 458 -10.01 -31.83 22.24
C PRO A 458 -11.41 -32.42 21.97
N THR A 459 -12.36 -31.58 21.53
CA THR A 459 -13.78 -31.92 21.41
C THR A 459 -14.22 -32.27 19.98
N SER A 460 -13.31 -32.31 19.00
CA SER A 460 -13.67 -32.64 17.62
C SER A 460 -12.58 -33.45 16.91
N LYS A 461 -12.98 -34.58 16.31
CA LYS A 461 -12.10 -35.50 15.55
C LYS A 461 -11.79 -34.91 14.17
N ASN A 462 -11.10 -33.78 14.14
CA ASN A 462 -10.89 -32.97 12.93
C ASN A 462 -9.93 -33.64 11.95
N THR A 463 -10.48 -34.28 10.92
CA THR A 463 -9.74 -34.87 9.80
C THR A 463 -8.98 -33.86 8.92
N TYR A 464 -9.11 -32.55 9.19
CA TYR A 464 -8.30 -31.48 8.62
C TYR A 464 -7.08 -31.06 9.48
N TYR A 465 -6.88 -31.66 10.66
CA TYR A 465 -5.82 -31.23 11.58
C TYR A 465 -4.43 -31.69 11.13
N ILE A 466 -3.57 -30.71 10.81
CA ILE A 466 -2.17 -30.87 10.37
C ILE A 466 -1.18 -30.16 11.32
N GLY A 467 -1.63 -29.74 12.50
CA GLY A 467 -0.83 -28.99 13.49
C GLY A 467 0.28 -29.78 14.20
N VAL A 468 0.40 -31.08 13.95
CA VAL A 468 1.41 -31.96 14.57
C VAL A 468 2.83 -31.49 14.22
N PRO A 469 3.78 -31.41 15.19
CA PRO A 469 5.12 -30.84 14.95
C PRO A 469 5.91 -31.48 13.79
N THR A 470 5.77 -32.79 13.57
CA THR A 470 6.40 -33.50 12.45
C THR A 470 5.84 -33.06 11.09
N THR A 471 4.52 -32.82 11.02
CA THR A 471 3.83 -32.29 9.85
C THR A 471 4.20 -30.82 9.60
N ILE A 472 4.21 -29.99 10.64
CA ILE A 472 4.68 -28.60 10.54
C ILE A 472 6.15 -28.53 10.07
N LYS A 473 7.01 -29.43 10.52
CA LYS A 473 8.41 -29.53 10.03
C LYS A 473 8.49 -29.87 8.53
N LYS A 474 7.60 -30.74 8.01
CA LYS A 474 7.48 -31.03 6.57
C LYS A 474 7.01 -29.79 5.78
N ILE A 475 5.99 -29.08 6.27
CA ILE A 475 5.48 -27.84 5.65
C ILE A 475 6.58 -26.77 5.62
N ASN A 476 7.29 -26.56 6.73
CA ASN A 476 8.41 -25.62 6.82
C ASN A 476 9.54 -25.95 5.83
N LYS A 477 9.92 -27.24 5.68
CA LYS A 477 10.93 -27.65 4.68
C LYS A 477 10.52 -27.27 3.26
N ARG A 478 9.24 -27.46 2.91
CA ARG A 478 8.68 -27.12 1.59
C ARG A 478 8.54 -25.62 1.36
N LEU A 479 8.09 -24.88 2.37
CA LEU A 479 7.85 -23.44 2.28
C LEU A 479 9.17 -22.66 2.19
N LEU A 480 10.20 -23.08 2.94
CA LEU A 480 11.53 -22.46 2.93
C LEU A 480 12.41 -22.83 1.71
N SER A 481 12.05 -23.84 0.90
CA SER A 481 12.76 -24.15 -0.35
C SER A 481 12.35 -23.25 -1.51
N ILE A 482 11.25 -22.51 -1.38
CA ILE A 482 10.71 -21.64 -2.44
C ILE A 482 11.58 -20.38 -2.58
N LYS A 483 12.06 -20.14 -3.80
CA LYS A 483 12.75 -18.91 -4.22
C LYS A 483 11.80 -18.09 -5.10
N PRO A 484 11.03 -17.13 -4.56
CA PRO A 484 10.09 -16.36 -5.36
C PRO A 484 10.80 -15.41 -6.33
N THR A 485 10.08 -14.86 -7.29
CA THR A 485 10.56 -13.70 -8.08
C THR A 485 10.81 -12.49 -7.16
N GLN A 486 11.71 -11.57 -7.54
CA GLN A 486 11.91 -10.27 -6.85
C GLN A 486 10.61 -9.46 -6.66
N ASN A 487 9.62 -9.71 -7.52
CA ASN A 487 8.27 -9.15 -7.48
C ASN A 487 7.41 -9.61 -6.28
N ILE A 488 7.94 -10.49 -5.43
CA ILE A 488 7.41 -10.79 -4.09
C ILE A 488 8.49 -10.38 -3.08
N HIS A 489 8.41 -9.13 -2.59
CA HIS A 489 9.37 -8.56 -1.65
C HIS A 489 9.52 -9.35 -0.33
N ARG A 490 8.49 -10.09 0.10
CA ARG A 490 8.50 -10.90 1.32
C ARG A 490 8.81 -12.35 1.00
N LEU A 491 10.04 -12.77 1.32
CA LEU A 491 10.46 -14.17 1.25
C LEU A 491 9.63 -15.05 2.19
N PRO A 492 9.41 -16.34 1.86
CA PRO A 492 8.71 -17.27 2.73
C PRO A 492 9.36 -17.37 4.12
N ARG A 493 8.51 -17.35 5.16
CA ARG A 493 8.91 -17.58 6.56
C ARG A 493 8.28 -18.87 7.09
N THR A 494 8.69 -19.31 8.29
CA THR A 494 8.13 -20.53 8.88
C THR A 494 6.63 -20.40 9.13
N PHE A 495 5.92 -21.52 9.03
CA PHE A 495 4.49 -21.63 9.35
C PHE A 495 4.19 -21.41 10.84
N ASN A 496 5.20 -21.61 11.71
CA ASN A 496 5.16 -21.25 13.12
C ASN A 496 4.95 -19.73 13.31
N GLU A 497 5.47 -18.91 12.41
CA GLU A 497 5.32 -17.45 12.44
C GLU A 497 4.04 -16.93 11.77
N LYS A 498 3.08 -17.79 11.37
CA LYS A 498 1.90 -17.37 10.60
C LYS A 498 1.06 -16.26 11.27
N SER A 499 1.07 -16.19 12.60
CA SER A 499 0.45 -15.09 13.38
C SER A 499 1.07 -13.71 13.12
N LYS A 500 2.32 -13.66 12.65
CA LYS A 500 3.08 -12.47 12.27
C LYS A 500 3.14 -12.22 10.74
N TRP A 501 2.46 -13.03 9.92
CA TRP A 501 2.45 -12.87 8.47
C TRP A 501 1.60 -11.65 8.05
N LYS A 502 2.14 -10.82 7.15
CA LYS A 502 1.44 -9.69 6.53
C LYS A 502 0.55 -10.15 5.37
N ALA A 503 -0.36 -9.30 4.93
CA ALA A 503 -1.35 -9.65 3.90
C ALA A 503 -0.71 -10.18 2.60
N SER A 504 0.46 -9.69 2.18
CA SER A 504 1.15 -10.19 0.97
C SER A 504 1.82 -11.56 1.16
N GLU A 505 2.19 -11.93 2.38
CA GLU A 505 2.60 -13.32 2.70
C GLU A 505 1.38 -14.25 2.61
N TRP A 506 0.22 -13.80 3.11
CA TRP A 506 -1.05 -14.51 2.92
C TRP A 506 -1.52 -14.56 1.45
N LYS A 507 -1.26 -13.52 0.64
CA LYS A 507 -1.49 -13.53 -0.83
C LYS A 507 -0.70 -14.63 -1.50
N SER A 508 0.60 -14.67 -1.20
CA SER A 508 1.54 -15.63 -1.79
C SER A 508 1.27 -17.06 -1.32
N TRP A 509 0.90 -17.23 -0.05
CA TRP A 509 0.42 -18.50 0.50
C TRP A 509 -0.86 -18.97 -0.20
N CYS A 510 -1.89 -18.11 -0.28
CA CYS A 510 -3.18 -18.44 -0.87
C CYS A 510 -3.06 -18.84 -2.34
N LEU A 511 -2.51 -17.95 -3.17
CA LEU A 511 -2.54 -18.11 -4.63
C LEU A 511 -1.54 -19.15 -5.15
N TYR A 512 -0.38 -19.30 -4.48
CA TYR A 512 0.78 -19.99 -5.06
C TYR A 512 1.32 -21.12 -4.17
N TYR A 513 1.60 -20.87 -2.88
CA TYR A 513 2.41 -21.81 -2.09
C TYR A 513 1.60 -22.93 -1.43
N ALA A 514 0.38 -22.65 -0.95
CA ALA A 514 -0.35 -23.55 -0.06
C ALA A 514 -0.63 -24.91 -0.70
N LEU A 515 -1.17 -24.94 -1.91
CA LEU A 515 -1.58 -26.17 -2.58
C LEU A 515 -0.40 -27.14 -2.84
N PRO A 516 0.73 -26.70 -3.46
CA PRO A 516 1.95 -27.51 -3.51
C PRO A 516 2.54 -27.87 -2.14
N CYS A 517 2.58 -26.93 -1.17
CA CYS A 517 3.14 -27.19 0.16
C CYS A 517 2.32 -28.21 0.98
N LEU A 518 1.00 -28.24 0.81
CA LEU A 518 0.07 -29.09 1.56
C LEU A 518 -0.31 -30.40 0.83
N SER A 519 0.14 -30.59 -0.43
CA SER A 519 -0.11 -31.82 -1.19
C SER A 519 0.48 -33.06 -0.49
N GLY A 520 -0.35 -34.07 -0.24
CA GLY A 520 0.02 -35.24 0.57
C GLY A 520 0.25 -34.94 2.07
N ILE A 521 -0.28 -33.82 2.58
CA ILE A 521 -0.23 -33.42 3.99
C ILE A 521 -1.62 -33.07 4.51
N LEU A 522 -2.34 -32.16 3.84
CA LEU A 522 -3.74 -31.87 4.14
C LEU A 522 -4.62 -32.92 3.45
N GLY A 523 -5.63 -33.44 4.15
CA GLY A 523 -6.54 -34.45 3.61
C GLY A 523 -7.23 -33.98 2.32
N THR A 524 -7.28 -34.86 1.32
CA THR A 524 -7.64 -34.54 -0.08
C THR A 524 -8.92 -33.73 -0.23
N THR A 525 -9.97 -34.03 0.55
CA THR A 525 -11.23 -33.26 0.57
C THR A 525 -11.01 -31.78 0.86
N TYR A 526 -10.20 -31.45 1.86
CA TYR A 526 -9.91 -30.08 2.28
C TYR A 526 -8.94 -29.37 1.35
N LEU A 527 -8.03 -30.12 0.72
CA LEU A 527 -7.12 -29.59 -0.30
C LEU A 527 -7.88 -29.24 -1.60
N ASN A 528 -8.80 -30.10 -2.02
CA ASN A 528 -9.70 -29.85 -3.16
C ASN A 528 -10.68 -28.70 -2.88
N HIS A 529 -11.22 -28.63 -1.65
CA HIS A 529 -12.04 -27.50 -1.20
C HIS A 529 -11.25 -26.20 -1.25
N PHE A 530 -10.02 -26.17 -0.71
CA PHE A 530 -9.18 -24.98 -0.76
C PHE A 530 -8.85 -24.54 -2.20
N ALA A 531 -8.65 -25.49 -3.12
CA ALA A 531 -8.42 -25.18 -4.53
C ALA A 531 -9.57 -24.41 -5.20
N LEU A 532 -10.81 -24.53 -4.72
CA LEU A 532 -11.93 -23.69 -5.16
C LEU A 532 -11.66 -22.22 -4.83
N LEU A 533 -11.26 -21.92 -3.59
CA LEU A 533 -10.91 -20.54 -3.19
C LEU A 533 -9.73 -20.02 -4.00
N VAL A 534 -8.69 -20.82 -4.19
CA VAL A 534 -7.51 -20.43 -5.00
C VAL A 534 -7.93 -20.08 -6.43
N LYS A 535 -8.74 -20.92 -7.08
CA LYS A 535 -9.22 -20.65 -8.45
C LYS A 535 -10.09 -19.41 -8.53
N GLY A 536 -11.11 -19.29 -7.67
CA GLY A 536 -12.02 -18.16 -7.67
C GLY A 536 -11.30 -16.83 -7.44
N ILE A 537 -10.41 -16.77 -6.46
CA ILE A 537 -9.67 -15.54 -6.13
C ILE A 537 -8.56 -15.24 -7.15
N PHE A 538 -7.94 -16.25 -7.79
CA PHE A 538 -7.04 -16.00 -8.91
C PHE A 538 -7.78 -15.33 -10.08
N ILE A 539 -8.94 -15.87 -10.47
CA ILE A 539 -9.73 -15.33 -11.58
C ILE A 539 -10.15 -13.89 -11.30
N LEU A 540 -10.72 -13.62 -10.12
CA LEU A 540 -11.14 -12.27 -9.74
C LEU A 540 -9.98 -11.25 -9.55
N LEU A 541 -8.73 -11.69 -9.70
CA LEU A 541 -7.53 -10.86 -9.67
C LEU A 541 -6.82 -10.73 -11.03
N GLN A 542 -7.34 -11.30 -12.12
CA GLN A 542 -6.71 -11.21 -13.45
C GLN A 542 -6.62 -9.76 -13.96
N GLU A 543 -5.69 -9.48 -14.88
CA GLU A 543 -5.64 -8.19 -15.63
C GLU A 543 -6.79 -8.05 -16.63
N ARG A 544 -7.41 -9.16 -17.02
CA ARG A 544 -8.59 -9.27 -17.89
C ARG A 544 -9.46 -10.41 -17.38
N ILE A 545 -10.75 -10.16 -17.23
CA ILE A 545 -11.75 -11.14 -16.80
C ILE A 545 -12.88 -11.13 -17.83
N THR A 546 -13.09 -12.23 -18.53
CA THR A 546 -14.27 -12.41 -19.41
C THR A 546 -15.54 -12.64 -18.58
N SER A 547 -16.71 -12.43 -19.21
CA SER A 547 -18.00 -12.68 -18.55
C SER A 547 -18.16 -14.14 -18.05
N ASP A 548 -17.62 -15.10 -18.81
CA ASP A 548 -17.68 -16.53 -18.47
C ASP A 548 -16.70 -16.91 -17.34
N GLU A 549 -15.49 -16.35 -17.33
CA GLU A 549 -14.56 -16.49 -16.20
C GLU A 549 -15.16 -15.92 -14.90
N LEU A 550 -15.82 -14.76 -14.98
CA LEU A 550 -16.47 -14.12 -13.83
C LEU A 550 -17.62 -14.97 -13.29
N LEU A 551 -18.45 -15.54 -14.17
CA LEU A 551 -19.52 -16.48 -13.79
C LEU A 551 -18.95 -17.79 -13.22
N LEU A 552 -17.86 -18.31 -13.79
CA LEU A 552 -17.15 -19.48 -13.26
C LEU A 552 -16.60 -19.22 -11.86
N ALA A 553 -15.96 -18.07 -11.64
CA ALA A 553 -15.45 -17.66 -10.33
C ALA A 553 -16.56 -17.50 -9.29
N GLU A 554 -17.70 -16.91 -9.67
CA GLU A 554 -18.88 -16.79 -8.80
C GLU A 554 -19.41 -18.16 -8.38
N ASN A 555 -19.64 -19.07 -9.32
CA ASN A 555 -20.11 -20.43 -9.04
C ASN A 555 -19.13 -21.22 -8.16
N ILE A 556 -17.82 -21.10 -8.42
CA ILE A 556 -16.77 -21.75 -7.62
C ILE A 556 -16.73 -21.19 -6.19
N ILE A 557 -16.87 -19.88 -6.01
CA ILE A 557 -16.88 -19.24 -4.68
C ILE A 557 -18.16 -19.57 -3.92
N GLN A 558 -19.32 -19.58 -4.57
CA GLN A 558 -20.57 -20.05 -3.96
C GLN A 558 -20.45 -21.50 -3.49
N LYS A 559 -19.90 -22.39 -4.33
CA LYS A 559 -19.64 -23.79 -3.95
C LYS A 559 -18.68 -23.88 -2.75
N PHE A 560 -17.57 -23.14 -2.78
CA PHE A 560 -16.62 -23.09 -1.68
C PHE A 560 -17.30 -22.70 -0.35
N VAL A 561 -18.09 -21.61 -0.35
CA VAL A 561 -18.80 -21.15 0.86
C VAL A 561 -19.84 -22.17 1.34
N LYS A 562 -20.63 -22.76 0.42
CA LYS A 562 -21.62 -23.80 0.75
C LYS A 562 -20.98 -25.05 1.38
N GLU A 563 -19.76 -25.41 0.97
CA GLU A 563 -19.03 -26.55 1.53
C GLU A 563 -18.36 -26.26 2.90
N VAL A 564 -18.12 -25.00 3.28
CA VAL A 564 -17.44 -24.65 4.55
C VAL A 564 -18.21 -25.15 5.77
N GLU A 565 -19.53 -24.96 5.81
CA GLU A 565 -20.33 -25.35 6.98
C GLU A 565 -20.33 -26.88 7.19
N LYS A 566 -20.35 -27.65 6.09
CA LYS A 566 -20.25 -29.12 6.13
C LYS A 566 -18.84 -29.62 6.50
N LEU A 567 -17.78 -28.92 6.09
CA LEU A 567 -16.39 -29.36 6.28
C LEU A 567 -15.75 -28.89 7.59
N TYR A 568 -16.18 -27.74 8.13
CA TYR A 568 -15.59 -27.08 9.30
C TYR A 568 -16.62 -26.67 10.37
N GLY A 569 -17.91 -26.89 10.13
CA GLY A 569 -19.01 -26.56 11.03
C GLY A 569 -19.46 -25.09 10.97
N ILE A 570 -20.68 -24.82 11.43
CA ILE A 570 -21.32 -23.49 11.50
C ILE A 570 -20.44 -22.40 12.16
N ALA A 571 -19.54 -22.76 13.06
CA ALA A 571 -18.60 -21.83 13.70
C ALA A 571 -17.59 -21.19 12.72
N ALA A 572 -17.32 -21.85 11.58
CA ALA A 572 -16.47 -21.35 10.50
C ALA A 572 -17.17 -20.37 9.55
N MET A 573 -18.50 -20.25 9.63
CA MET A 573 -19.31 -19.32 8.82
C MET A 573 -19.21 -17.89 9.35
N THR A 574 -18.00 -17.32 9.29
CA THR A 574 -17.72 -15.93 9.72
C THR A 574 -18.23 -14.92 8.69
N PHE A 575 -18.32 -13.65 9.10
CA PHE A 575 -18.62 -12.56 8.18
C PHE A 575 -17.69 -12.52 6.96
N ASN A 576 -16.39 -12.75 7.14
CA ASN A 576 -15.43 -12.75 6.02
C ASN A 576 -15.63 -13.95 5.09
N MET A 577 -16.14 -15.08 5.60
CA MET A 577 -16.53 -16.23 4.79
C MET A 577 -17.78 -15.92 3.95
N HIS A 578 -18.81 -15.34 4.57
CA HIS A 578 -20.00 -14.86 3.86
C HIS A 578 -19.66 -13.74 2.86
N SER A 579 -18.71 -12.85 3.16
CA SER A 579 -18.38 -11.72 2.28
C SER A 579 -17.82 -12.15 0.91
N LEU A 580 -17.33 -13.39 0.79
CA LEU A 580 -16.90 -13.95 -0.48
C LEU A 580 -18.01 -13.99 -1.53
N LEU A 581 -19.26 -14.22 -1.11
CA LEU A 581 -20.43 -14.28 -2.00
C LEU A 581 -20.66 -12.98 -2.80
N HIS A 582 -20.14 -11.85 -2.31
CA HIS A 582 -20.32 -10.53 -2.92
C HIS A 582 -19.13 -10.11 -3.80
N LEU A 583 -18.06 -10.91 -3.89
CA LEU A 583 -16.85 -10.56 -4.64
C LEU A 583 -17.09 -10.48 -6.15
N ALA A 584 -17.78 -11.46 -6.75
CA ALA A 584 -18.05 -11.46 -8.18
C ALA A 584 -18.99 -10.31 -8.60
N VAL A 585 -20.03 -10.03 -7.79
CA VAL A 585 -20.88 -8.84 -7.97
C VAL A 585 -20.05 -7.56 -7.86
N SER A 586 -19.13 -7.47 -6.89
CA SER A 586 -18.23 -6.32 -6.76
C SER A 586 -17.34 -6.13 -7.99
N VAL A 587 -16.82 -7.21 -8.58
CA VAL A 587 -16.03 -7.13 -9.82
C VAL A 587 -16.85 -6.59 -11.00
N ARG A 588 -18.14 -6.96 -11.12
CA ARG A 588 -19.06 -6.32 -12.09
C ARG A 588 -19.22 -4.82 -11.83
N LYS A 589 -19.32 -4.40 -10.56
CA LYS A 589 -19.53 -3.00 -10.18
C LYS A 589 -18.28 -2.12 -10.33
N THR A 590 -17.09 -2.62 -9.96
CA THR A 590 -15.87 -1.79 -9.73
C THR A 590 -14.60 -2.32 -10.40
N GLY A 591 -14.67 -3.29 -11.31
CA GLY A 591 -13.50 -3.91 -11.92
C GLY A 591 -12.82 -4.96 -11.03
N PRO A 592 -11.71 -5.59 -11.48
CA PRO A 592 -11.08 -6.72 -10.80
C PRO A 592 -10.66 -6.38 -9.35
N LEU A 593 -10.55 -7.36 -8.45
CA LEU A 593 -10.36 -7.11 -7.00
C LEU A 593 -9.13 -6.27 -6.63
N TRP A 594 -8.15 -6.17 -7.54
CA TRP A 594 -6.99 -5.30 -7.39
C TRP A 594 -7.31 -3.80 -7.51
N THR A 595 -8.42 -3.40 -8.13
CA THR A 595 -8.86 -1.99 -8.24
C THR A 595 -9.41 -1.45 -6.92
N SER A 596 -10.08 -2.33 -6.16
CA SER A 596 -10.69 -2.09 -4.85
C SER A 596 -9.75 -2.37 -3.66
N SER A 597 -8.50 -2.73 -3.94
CA SER A 597 -7.52 -3.25 -2.99
C SER A 597 -7.07 -2.23 -1.94
N ALA A 598 -6.92 -2.66 -0.69
CA ALA A 598 -6.29 -1.85 0.36
C ALA A 598 -4.76 -1.73 0.26
N PHE A 599 -4.07 -2.58 -0.53
CA PHE A 599 -2.60 -2.62 -0.60
C PHE A 599 -1.91 -1.28 -0.95
N PRO A 600 -2.39 -0.45 -1.89
CA PRO A 600 -1.79 0.86 -2.17
C PRO A 600 -1.88 1.79 -0.97
N TYR A 601 -3.02 1.78 -0.28
CA TYR A 601 -3.31 2.68 0.84
C TYR A 601 -2.54 2.32 2.12
N GLU A 602 -2.34 1.03 2.40
CA GLU A 602 -1.39 0.58 3.44
C GLU A 602 0.05 1.03 3.14
N SER A 603 0.44 1.00 1.86
CA SER A 603 1.75 1.49 1.41
C SER A 603 1.87 3.01 1.57
N GLY A 604 0.77 3.75 1.36
CA GLY A 604 0.65 5.18 1.68
C GLY A 604 0.75 5.48 3.17
N ILE A 605 0.04 4.73 4.01
CA ILE A 605 0.15 4.79 5.49
C ILE A 605 1.60 4.57 5.94
N TYR A 606 2.33 3.64 5.31
CA TYR A 606 3.75 3.43 5.60
C TYR A 606 4.63 4.63 5.18
N LYS A 607 4.40 5.23 3.99
CA LYS A 607 5.07 6.48 3.57
C LYS A 607 4.79 7.65 4.53
N ILE A 608 3.55 7.76 5.03
CA ILE A 608 3.12 8.78 5.99
C ILE A 608 3.85 8.61 7.32
N LYS A 609 3.97 7.39 7.85
CA LYS A 609 4.71 7.14 9.11
C LYS A 609 6.19 7.52 9.04
N GLN A 610 6.83 7.34 7.88
CA GLN A 610 8.21 7.80 7.66
C GLN A 610 8.36 9.33 7.74
N GLN A 611 7.27 10.11 7.74
CA GLN A 611 7.35 11.56 7.87
C GLN A 611 7.51 12.03 9.32
N ILE A 612 7.25 11.18 10.30
CA ILE A 612 7.31 11.52 11.73
C ILE A 612 8.77 11.53 12.20
N LYS A 613 9.19 12.65 12.81
CA LYS A 613 10.53 12.86 13.39
C LYS A 613 10.54 13.01 14.91
N GLY A 614 9.39 13.33 15.52
CA GLY A 614 9.25 13.48 16.97
C GLY A 614 7.78 13.45 17.42
N PRO A 615 7.50 13.37 18.73
CA PRO A 615 6.15 13.18 19.27
C PRO A 615 5.27 14.44 19.31
N VAL A 616 5.86 15.64 19.14
CA VAL A 616 5.17 16.94 19.19
C VAL A 616 4.72 17.37 17.79
N GLY A 617 3.47 17.83 17.63
CA GLY A 617 3.00 18.38 16.35
C GLY A 617 2.95 17.37 15.18
N VAL A 618 2.70 16.08 15.45
CA VAL A 618 2.82 14.97 14.49
C VAL A 618 1.98 15.20 13.23
N GLU A 619 0.72 15.60 13.42
CA GLU A 619 -0.23 15.98 12.37
C GLU A 619 0.29 17.13 11.49
N LYS A 620 0.98 18.12 12.07
CA LYS A 620 1.64 19.22 11.32
C LYS A 620 2.88 18.72 10.57
N GLN A 621 3.75 17.93 11.23
CA GLN A 621 4.94 17.32 10.60
C GLN A 621 4.58 16.50 9.37
N ILE A 622 3.57 15.63 9.49
CA ILE A 622 3.06 14.78 8.40
C ILE A 622 2.54 15.66 7.27
N THR A 623 1.59 16.55 7.55
CA THR A 623 0.88 17.30 6.51
C THR A 623 1.85 18.17 5.71
N LYS A 624 2.69 18.93 6.40
CA LYS A 624 3.67 19.83 5.78
C LYS A 624 4.63 19.07 4.86
N LYS A 625 5.19 17.96 5.33
CA LYS A 625 6.08 17.10 4.52
C LYS A 625 5.38 16.44 3.34
N MET A 626 4.17 15.90 3.53
CA MET A 626 3.42 15.24 2.45
C MET A 626 3.12 16.21 1.30
N LEU A 627 2.73 17.45 1.62
CA LEU A 627 2.55 18.49 0.61
C LEU A 627 3.88 18.93 -0.01
N THR A 628 4.93 19.16 0.80
CA THR A 628 6.28 19.53 0.31
C THR A 628 6.89 18.46 -0.61
N ILE A 629 6.64 17.16 -0.37
CA ILE A 629 7.06 16.07 -1.26
C ILE A 629 6.36 16.19 -2.62
N ASN A 630 5.05 16.46 -2.62
CA ASN A 630 4.31 16.68 -3.86
C ASN A 630 4.85 17.91 -4.59
N THR A 631 4.97 19.07 -3.91
CA THR A 631 5.57 20.31 -4.44
C THR A 631 6.97 20.08 -5.04
N CYS A 632 7.83 19.32 -4.35
CA CYS A 632 9.17 18.98 -4.82
C CYS A 632 9.13 18.18 -6.14
N LEU A 633 8.35 17.10 -6.22
CA LEU A 633 8.25 16.30 -7.44
C LEU A 633 7.76 17.14 -8.63
N LEU A 634 6.81 18.06 -8.39
CA LEU A 634 6.23 18.91 -9.43
C LEU A 634 7.20 19.94 -9.99
N HIS A 635 8.06 20.54 -9.15
CA HIS A 635 9.06 21.49 -9.65
C HIS A 635 10.02 20.83 -10.63
N LEU A 636 10.34 19.54 -10.47
CA LEU A 636 11.21 18.79 -11.40
C LEU A 636 10.58 18.57 -12.78
N ASP A 637 9.24 18.53 -12.87
CA ASP A 637 8.48 18.26 -14.09
C ASP A 637 7.85 19.51 -14.74
N LYS A 638 7.82 20.66 -14.04
CA LYS A 638 7.19 21.91 -14.52
C LYS A 638 8.13 22.76 -15.38
N THR A 639 7.63 23.16 -16.55
CA THR A 639 8.35 24.00 -17.54
C THR A 639 8.39 25.49 -17.21
N SER A 640 7.88 25.94 -16.05
CA SER A 640 7.87 27.35 -15.67
C SER A 640 9.23 27.87 -15.16
N TYR A 641 10.19 26.97 -14.95
CA TYR A 641 11.59 27.27 -14.66
C TYR A 641 12.44 26.31 -15.49
N GLU A 642 13.54 26.79 -16.09
CA GLU A 642 14.51 25.91 -16.75
C GLU A 642 15.39 25.21 -15.71
N ILE A 643 14.84 24.18 -15.07
CA ILE A 643 15.61 23.28 -14.20
C ILE A 643 16.54 22.44 -15.08
N ASN A 644 17.83 22.41 -14.72
CA ASN A 644 18.87 21.72 -15.45
C ASN A 644 18.59 20.21 -15.51
N GLU A 645 18.73 19.59 -16.68
CA GLU A 645 18.47 18.15 -16.86
C GLU A 645 19.27 17.26 -15.88
N LYS A 646 20.45 17.70 -15.45
CA LYS A 646 21.27 16.99 -14.43
C LYS A 646 20.60 17.00 -13.05
N CYS A 647 19.94 18.09 -12.68
CA CYS A 647 19.15 18.21 -11.45
C CYS A 647 17.92 17.31 -11.53
N VAL A 648 17.16 17.37 -12.64
CA VAL A 648 16.00 16.50 -12.89
C VAL A 648 16.43 15.03 -12.79
N ALA A 649 17.45 14.61 -13.54
CA ALA A 649 17.96 13.25 -13.53
C ALA A 649 18.44 12.80 -12.14
N PHE A 650 19.16 13.65 -11.40
CA PHE A 650 19.60 13.35 -10.03
C PHE A 650 18.39 13.12 -9.10
N CYS A 651 17.45 14.07 -9.05
CA CYS A 651 16.31 13.99 -8.15
C CYS A 651 15.38 12.83 -8.53
N THR A 652 15.13 12.61 -9.83
CA THR A 652 14.45 11.40 -10.32
C THR A 652 15.17 10.14 -9.86
N SER A 653 16.49 10.03 -9.95
CA SER A 653 17.24 8.84 -9.52
C SER A 653 17.19 8.58 -8.00
N ILE A 654 17.07 9.63 -7.18
CA ILE A 654 17.02 9.49 -5.72
C ILE A 654 15.65 8.98 -5.26
N PHE A 655 14.56 9.40 -5.91
CA PHE A 655 13.21 8.90 -5.65
C PHE A 655 12.95 7.56 -6.36
N HIS A 656 13.43 7.36 -7.59
CA HIS A 656 13.33 6.13 -8.36
C HIS A 656 14.65 5.35 -8.31
N TYR A 657 14.77 4.45 -7.32
CA TYR A 657 15.97 3.68 -6.97
C TYR A 657 16.59 2.93 -8.17
N ASN A 658 17.46 3.62 -8.90
CA ASN A 658 18.36 3.05 -9.90
C ASN A 658 19.78 3.22 -9.37
N LYS A 659 20.34 2.15 -8.80
CA LYS A 659 21.80 2.08 -8.61
C LYS A 659 22.47 2.18 -9.98
N ASN A 660 23.52 2.99 -10.08
CA ASN A 660 24.37 3.09 -11.26
C ASN A 660 24.96 1.71 -11.59
N LEU A 661 24.27 1.01 -12.49
CA LEU A 661 24.65 -0.25 -13.08
C LEU A 661 25.12 0.05 -14.50
N SER A 662 26.27 -0.50 -14.90
CA SER A 662 26.60 -0.58 -16.32
C SER A 662 25.43 -1.27 -17.04
N SER A 663 24.87 -0.59 -18.03
CA SER A 663 23.70 -1.04 -18.75
C SER A 663 23.70 -0.49 -20.16
N VAL A 664 23.23 -1.31 -21.10
CA VAL A 664 23.04 -0.93 -22.50
C VAL A 664 21.54 -0.80 -22.72
N ASN A 665 21.09 0.43 -22.96
CA ASN A 665 19.74 0.70 -23.40
C ASN A 665 19.67 0.39 -24.91
N THR A 666 18.86 -0.59 -25.30
CA THR A 666 18.82 -1.09 -26.68
C THR A 666 17.55 -0.67 -27.41
N THR A 667 16.43 -0.59 -26.70
CA THR A 667 15.14 -0.07 -27.14
C THR A 667 14.40 0.48 -25.91
N PRO A 668 13.37 1.34 -26.04
CA PRO A 668 12.63 1.90 -24.90
C PRO A 668 12.07 0.86 -23.91
N ASP A 669 11.85 -0.38 -24.36
CA ASP A 669 11.36 -1.48 -23.55
C ASP A 669 12.45 -2.46 -23.06
N ILE A 670 13.68 -2.45 -23.62
CA ILE A 670 14.74 -3.44 -23.36
C ILE A 670 16.06 -2.77 -22.91
N VAL A 671 16.42 -2.99 -21.64
CA VAL A 671 17.70 -2.56 -21.06
C VAL A 671 18.48 -3.78 -20.56
N LEU A 672 19.64 -4.03 -21.16
CA LEU A 672 20.55 -5.11 -20.75
C LEU A 672 21.51 -4.62 -19.67
N ILE A 673 21.83 -5.46 -18.68
CA ILE A 673 22.51 -5.01 -17.45
C ILE A 673 23.79 -5.82 -17.15
N GLY A 674 24.91 -5.10 -17.09
CA GLY A 674 26.26 -5.58 -16.87
C GLY A 674 27.20 -5.13 -17.99
N THR A 675 28.47 -5.48 -17.88
CA THR A 675 29.37 -5.53 -19.04
C THR A 675 29.02 -6.76 -19.87
N GLY A 676 28.78 -6.58 -21.17
CA GLY A 676 28.57 -7.68 -22.11
C GLY A 676 29.81 -8.59 -22.15
N SER A 677 29.61 -9.89 -22.28
CA SER A 677 30.68 -10.88 -22.48
C SER A 677 30.67 -11.32 -23.94
N LEU A 678 31.82 -11.27 -24.63
CA LEU A 678 31.93 -11.79 -25.99
C LEU A 678 31.54 -13.27 -26.04
N ILE A 679 30.89 -13.67 -27.13
CA ILE A 679 30.46 -15.04 -27.39
C ILE A 679 31.46 -15.72 -28.32
N ASP A 680 31.74 -17.00 -28.08
CA ASP A 680 32.63 -17.81 -28.92
C ASP A 680 31.99 -18.15 -30.28
N GLN A 681 32.81 -18.23 -31.33
CA GLN A 681 32.34 -18.50 -32.70
C GLN A 681 31.50 -19.79 -32.85
N PRO A 682 31.83 -20.93 -32.20
CA PRO A 682 30.96 -22.11 -32.22
C PRO A 682 29.56 -21.85 -31.64
N SER A 683 29.45 -21.06 -30.57
CA SER A 683 28.16 -20.65 -30.03
C SER A 683 27.43 -19.67 -30.95
N ILE A 684 28.13 -18.72 -31.60
CA ILE A 684 27.54 -17.81 -32.60
C ILE A 684 26.93 -18.63 -33.75
N GLN A 685 27.71 -19.50 -34.38
CA GLN A 685 27.26 -20.36 -35.48
C GLN A 685 26.00 -21.15 -35.11
N ARG A 686 25.98 -21.76 -33.91
CA ARG A 686 24.81 -22.47 -33.38
C ARG A 686 23.58 -21.56 -33.19
N TYR A 687 23.76 -20.29 -32.82
CA TYR A 687 22.65 -19.34 -32.71
C TYR A 687 22.13 -18.89 -34.08
N LEU A 688 22.97 -18.78 -35.11
CA LEU A 688 22.53 -18.50 -36.49
C LEU A 688 21.67 -19.62 -37.04
N GLU A 689 22.11 -20.88 -36.85
CA GLU A 689 21.35 -22.08 -37.21
C GLU A 689 19.97 -22.11 -36.55
N LEU A 690 19.89 -21.80 -35.26
CA LEU A 690 18.63 -21.74 -34.51
C LEU A 690 17.75 -20.52 -34.88
N LEU A 691 18.32 -19.48 -35.50
CA LEU A 691 17.60 -18.34 -36.08
C LEU A 691 17.23 -18.53 -37.56
N ASN A 692 17.69 -19.62 -38.20
CA ASN A 692 17.62 -19.85 -39.65
C ASN A 692 18.31 -18.77 -40.51
N VAL A 693 19.34 -18.10 -39.98
CA VAL A 693 20.13 -17.11 -40.74
C VAL A 693 21.17 -17.84 -41.61
N GLN A 694 21.09 -17.64 -42.93
CA GLN A 694 21.95 -18.33 -43.92
C GLN A 694 23.10 -17.47 -44.46
N GLU A 695 23.25 -16.23 -44.00
CA GLU A 695 24.28 -15.30 -44.50
C GLU A 695 25.68 -15.63 -43.97
N ARG A 696 26.71 -15.41 -44.81
CA ARG A 696 28.10 -15.43 -44.35
C ARG A 696 28.38 -14.22 -43.47
N ILE A 697 28.67 -14.48 -42.20
CA ILE A 697 29.10 -13.48 -41.23
C ILE A 697 30.54 -13.01 -41.53
N ASP A 698 30.74 -11.68 -41.55
CA ASP A 698 32.05 -11.02 -41.49
C ASP A 698 32.61 -11.13 -40.05
N ASP A 699 33.93 -11.25 -39.90
CA ASP A 699 34.63 -11.47 -38.62
C ASP A 699 34.47 -10.32 -37.60
N LYS A 700 33.62 -9.33 -37.90
CA LYS A 700 33.38 -8.09 -37.15
C LYS A 700 31.99 -8.01 -36.51
N LEU A 701 31.09 -9.00 -36.67
CA LEU A 701 29.77 -8.94 -36.01
C LEU A 701 29.89 -9.08 -34.48
N HIS A 702 29.23 -8.18 -33.75
CA HIS A 702 29.45 -8.01 -32.31
C HIS A 702 28.42 -8.76 -31.47
N TRP A 703 28.75 -10.00 -31.07
CA TRP A 703 27.87 -10.85 -30.27
C TRP A 703 28.21 -10.81 -28.78
N PHE A 704 27.29 -10.29 -27.97
CA PHE A 704 27.46 -10.11 -26.52
C PHE A 704 26.38 -10.83 -25.68
N SER A 705 26.83 -11.63 -24.72
CA SER A 705 26.03 -12.28 -23.67
C SER A 705 25.85 -11.34 -22.46
N TYR A 706 24.63 -11.29 -21.92
CA TYR A 706 24.24 -10.52 -20.74
C TYR A 706 23.48 -11.39 -19.73
N LYS A 707 23.85 -11.26 -18.45
CA LYS A 707 23.28 -12.12 -17.39
C LYS A 707 21.95 -11.62 -16.81
N LYS A 708 21.50 -10.42 -17.22
CA LYS A 708 20.29 -9.73 -16.73
C LYS A 708 19.69 -8.82 -17.80
N CYS A 709 18.37 -8.69 -17.80
CA CYS A 709 17.61 -7.77 -18.64
C CYS A 709 16.51 -7.11 -17.81
N ILE A 710 16.17 -5.86 -18.11
CA ILE A 710 14.85 -5.29 -17.81
C ILE A 710 14.07 -5.27 -19.12
N PHE A 711 12.90 -5.91 -19.14
CA PHE A 711 11.94 -5.83 -20.23
C PHE A 711 10.62 -5.25 -19.70
N LYS A 712 10.09 -4.20 -20.33
CA LYS A 712 8.84 -3.51 -19.93
C LYS A 712 8.77 -3.16 -18.44
N LYS A 713 9.86 -2.60 -17.91
CA LYS A 713 10.06 -2.25 -16.49
C LYS A 713 10.02 -3.43 -15.50
N VAL A 714 10.15 -4.68 -15.98
CA VAL A 714 10.26 -5.90 -15.16
C VAL A 714 11.69 -6.48 -15.29
N MET A 715 12.34 -6.79 -14.17
CA MET A 715 13.68 -7.39 -14.17
C MET A 715 13.62 -8.92 -14.35
N TYR A 716 14.52 -9.45 -15.17
CA TYR A 716 14.78 -10.86 -15.40
C TYR A 716 16.28 -11.13 -15.23
N HIS A 717 16.64 -12.37 -14.86
CA HIS A 717 18.04 -12.80 -14.85
C HIS A 717 18.19 -14.19 -15.45
N THR A 718 19.39 -14.49 -15.93
CA THR A 718 19.78 -15.81 -16.46
C THR A 718 20.01 -16.81 -15.32
N ASN A 719 19.94 -18.12 -15.60
CA ASN A 719 20.38 -19.14 -14.65
C ASN A 719 21.90 -19.05 -14.34
N LYS A 720 22.69 -18.45 -15.25
CA LYS A 720 24.11 -18.10 -15.10
C LYS A 720 24.38 -17.02 -14.04
N TYR A 721 23.36 -16.34 -13.50
CA TYR A 721 23.52 -15.24 -12.53
C TYR A 721 23.57 -15.69 -11.06
N LEU A 722 24.58 -16.49 -10.72
CA LEU A 722 24.75 -17.16 -9.41
C LEU A 722 24.87 -16.24 -8.16
N LYS A 723 24.89 -14.91 -8.34
CA LYS A 723 24.86 -13.94 -7.22
C LYS A 723 23.50 -13.89 -6.51
N VAL A 724 22.42 -14.27 -7.19
CA VAL A 724 21.07 -14.34 -6.59
C VAL A 724 20.83 -15.72 -5.99
N LYS A 725 20.70 -15.78 -4.66
CA LYS A 725 20.45 -17.03 -3.91
C LYS A 725 19.04 -17.17 -3.35
N LYS A 726 18.32 -16.04 -3.16
CA LYS A 726 17.04 -15.98 -2.43
C LYS A 726 15.80 -15.80 -3.32
N THR A 727 15.97 -15.32 -4.55
CA THR A 727 14.89 -15.16 -5.54
C THR A 727 15.18 -15.98 -6.80
N ASN A 728 14.21 -16.07 -7.70
CA ASN A 728 14.39 -16.64 -9.04
C ASN A 728 13.58 -15.85 -10.07
N ASP A 729 14.27 -15.18 -10.99
CA ASP A 729 13.67 -14.37 -12.05
C ASP A 729 14.02 -14.91 -13.46
N THR A 730 14.31 -16.21 -13.56
CA THR A 730 14.66 -16.91 -14.81
C THR A 730 13.48 -17.41 -15.63
N ILE A 731 12.27 -17.43 -15.07
CA ILE A 731 11.14 -18.20 -15.61
C ILE A 731 10.13 -17.28 -16.28
N ILE A 732 9.74 -17.64 -17.50
CA ILE A 732 8.80 -16.89 -18.35
C ILE A 732 7.75 -17.81 -18.96
N GLN A 733 6.71 -17.18 -19.50
CA GLN A 733 5.84 -17.75 -20.52
C GLN A 733 6.02 -16.93 -21.81
N THR A 734 6.14 -17.62 -22.95
CA THR A 734 6.20 -17.02 -24.28
C THR A 734 4.81 -16.60 -24.79
N LYS A 735 4.72 -15.88 -25.91
CA LYS A 735 3.41 -15.64 -26.58
C LYS A 735 2.78 -16.91 -27.16
N SER A 736 3.56 -17.92 -27.52
CA SER A 736 3.06 -19.27 -27.86
C SER A 736 2.43 -20.01 -26.67
N GLY A 737 2.52 -19.46 -25.45
CA GLY A 737 1.96 -20.03 -24.22
C GLY A 737 2.87 -21.03 -23.51
N GLU A 738 4.04 -21.33 -24.07
CA GLU A 738 5.03 -22.26 -23.52
C GLU A 738 5.76 -21.66 -22.32
N PHE A 739 6.11 -22.49 -21.33
CA PHE A 739 6.91 -22.05 -20.19
C PHE A 739 8.39 -22.33 -20.43
N ALA A 740 9.27 -21.41 -20.08
CA ALA A 740 10.71 -21.57 -20.31
C ALA A 740 11.59 -20.95 -19.22
N GLU A 741 12.81 -21.49 -19.09
CA GLU A 741 13.90 -20.91 -18.30
C GLU A 741 14.88 -20.16 -19.21
N ILE A 742 15.25 -18.94 -18.82
CA ILE A 742 16.24 -18.10 -19.49
C ILE A 742 17.66 -18.54 -19.12
N ILE A 743 18.41 -18.96 -20.14
CA ILE A 743 19.80 -19.41 -20.08
C ILE A 743 20.76 -18.24 -20.34
N ASP A 744 20.43 -17.37 -21.30
CA ASP A 744 21.22 -16.19 -21.65
C ASP A 744 20.37 -15.06 -22.26
N PHE A 745 20.89 -13.84 -22.26
CA PHE A 745 20.40 -12.74 -23.10
C PHE A 745 21.48 -12.35 -24.10
N ILE A 746 21.12 -12.24 -25.37
CA ILE A 746 22.04 -11.98 -26.47
C ILE A 746 21.71 -10.63 -27.10
N ASN A 747 22.73 -9.80 -27.28
CA ASN A 747 22.70 -8.62 -28.13
C ASN A 747 23.68 -8.83 -29.28
N CYS A 748 23.21 -8.60 -30.50
CA CYS A 748 23.98 -8.68 -31.73
C CYS A 748 23.35 -7.75 -32.77
N ASP A 749 23.97 -7.64 -33.95
CA ASP A 749 23.52 -6.73 -35.02
C ASP A 749 22.12 -7.09 -35.58
N PHE A 750 21.66 -8.34 -35.39
CA PHE A 750 20.30 -8.79 -35.70
C PHE A 750 19.26 -8.44 -34.61
N GLY A 751 19.66 -7.86 -33.48
CA GLY A 751 18.79 -7.40 -32.41
C GLY A 751 19.01 -8.07 -31.05
N ASN A 752 17.91 -8.24 -30.30
CA ASN A 752 17.94 -8.63 -28.88
C ASN A 752 17.15 -9.91 -28.63
N PHE A 753 17.85 -10.97 -28.23
CA PHE A 753 17.32 -12.33 -28.09
C PHE A 753 17.53 -12.88 -26.68
N MET A 754 16.82 -13.94 -26.36
CA MET A 754 17.02 -14.76 -25.17
C MET A 754 17.22 -16.21 -25.59
N VAL A 755 18.25 -16.85 -25.02
CA VAL A 755 18.47 -18.29 -25.14
C VAL A 755 17.70 -18.96 -24.01
N ILE A 756 16.82 -19.90 -24.35
CA ILE A 756 15.86 -20.48 -23.42
C ILE A 756 15.88 -22.01 -23.44
N LYS A 757 15.37 -22.62 -22.36
CA LYS A 757 14.97 -24.04 -22.31
C LYS A 757 13.49 -24.15 -21.96
N ILE A 758 12.73 -24.74 -22.87
CA ILE A 758 11.28 -24.96 -22.72
C ILE A 758 11.03 -26.09 -21.71
N PHE A 759 9.99 -25.95 -20.88
CA PHE A 759 9.47 -26.97 -19.99
C PHE A 759 8.24 -27.64 -20.60
N ASN A 760 8.16 -28.96 -20.52
CA ASN A 760 6.91 -29.69 -20.70
C ASN A 760 6.18 -29.74 -19.35
N THR A 761 4.95 -29.24 -19.29
CA THR A 761 4.21 -29.06 -18.03
C THR A 761 2.76 -29.54 -18.13
N GLN A 762 2.19 -29.94 -17.00
CA GLN A 762 0.79 -30.35 -16.88
C GLN A 762 0.04 -29.48 -15.87
N CYS A 763 -1.00 -28.79 -16.35
CA CYS A 763 -1.94 -28.01 -15.54
C CYS A 763 -2.50 -28.86 -14.39
N GLN A 764 -2.42 -28.37 -13.15
CA GLN A 764 -2.79 -29.14 -11.95
C GLN A 764 -4.30 -29.14 -11.71
N SER A 765 -4.81 -30.29 -11.26
CA SER A 765 -6.22 -30.46 -10.92
C SER A 765 -6.38 -31.05 -9.52
N TYR A 766 -7.25 -30.44 -8.72
CA TYR A 766 -7.54 -30.82 -7.35
C TYR A 766 -9.00 -31.26 -7.26
N GLY A 767 -9.23 -32.57 -7.46
CA GLY A 767 -10.55 -33.10 -7.81
C GLY A 767 -10.98 -32.54 -9.18
N ALA A 768 -12.23 -32.09 -9.29
CA ALA A 768 -12.72 -31.42 -10.50
C ALA A 768 -12.16 -29.99 -10.72
N THR A 769 -11.36 -29.46 -9.79
CA THR A 769 -10.88 -28.07 -9.84
C THR A 769 -9.53 -27.99 -10.57
N GLN A 770 -9.57 -27.84 -11.89
CA GLN A 770 -8.39 -27.55 -12.73
C GLN A 770 -7.92 -26.11 -12.54
N LEU A 771 -6.62 -25.91 -12.24
CA LEU A 771 -5.97 -24.63 -11.97
C LEU A 771 -5.11 -24.19 -13.14
N THR A 772 -5.67 -23.32 -13.99
CA THR A 772 -5.01 -22.78 -15.19
C THR A 772 -3.71 -22.03 -14.90
N HIS A 773 -3.48 -21.58 -13.67
CA HIS A 773 -2.30 -20.81 -13.28
C HIS A 773 -1.17 -21.62 -12.63
N LEU A 774 -1.41 -22.90 -12.34
CA LEU A 774 -0.47 -23.77 -11.60
C LEU A 774 -0.22 -25.05 -12.39
N HIS A 775 0.98 -25.19 -12.94
CA HIS A 775 1.41 -26.34 -13.73
C HIS A 775 2.50 -27.10 -13.00
N LYS A 776 2.50 -28.44 -13.06
CA LYS A 776 3.62 -29.26 -12.61
C LYS A 776 4.55 -29.52 -13.78
N THR A 777 5.87 -29.41 -13.57
CA THR A 777 6.86 -29.80 -14.57
C THR A 777 6.82 -31.32 -14.77
N VAL A 778 6.74 -31.77 -16.02
CA VAL A 778 6.87 -33.19 -16.41
C VAL A 778 8.31 -33.45 -16.85
N SER A 779 8.88 -32.56 -17.66
CA SER A 779 10.29 -32.58 -18.06
C SER A 779 10.75 -31.18 -18.53
N LYS A 780 12.05 -31.02 -18.74
CA LYS A 780 12.69 -29.80 -19.25
C LYS A 780 13.54 -30.16 -20.46
N SER A 781 13.52 -29.35 -21.51
CA SER A 781 14.22 -29.71 -22.75
C SER A 781 15.74 -29.78 -22.57
N ASN A 782 16.34 -30.79 -23.22
CA ASN A 782 17.78 -30.88 -23.37
C ASN A 782 18.30 -29.92 -24.44
N THR A 783 17.51 -29.64 -25.49
CA THR A 783 17.82 -28.60 -26.48
C THR A 783 17.68 -27.19 -25.91
N ILE A 784 18.25 -26.22 -26.59
CA ILE A 784 18.04 -24.78 -26.36
C ILE A 784 17.33 -24.20 -27.58
N SER A 785 16.51 -23.18 -27.37
CA SER A 785 15.94 -22.34 -28.43
C SER A 785 16.44 -20.91 -28.24
N ILE A 786 16.53 -20.13 -29.32
CA ILE A 786 16.78 -18.70 -29.27
C ILE A 786 15.56 -17.98 -29.85
N ILE A 787 15.02 -17.00 -29.11
CA ILE A 787 13.84 -16.23 -29.52
C ILE A 787 14.01 -14.76 -29.13
N PRO A 788 13.37 -13.79 -29.82
CA PRO A 788 13.45 -12.38 -29.46
C PRO A 788 13.00 -12.10 -28.03
N ILE A 789 13.62 -11.14 -27.33
CA ILE A 789 13.19 -10.76 -25.95
C ILE A 789 11.73 -10.27 -25.92
N ASN A 790 11.24 -9.71 -27.04
CA ASN A 790 9.85 -9.27 -27.16
C ASN A 790 8.82 -10.42 -27.15
N GLU A 791 9.24 -11.69 -27.18
CA GLU A 791 8.38 -12.88 -27.05
C GLU A 791 8.05 -13.26 -25.60
N ILE A 792 8.62 -12.57 -24.60
CA ILE A 792 8.13 -12.70 -23.22
C ILE A 792 6.68 -12.19 -23.17
N SER A 793 5.72 -13.08 -22.93
CA SER A 793 4.33 -12.72 -22.63
C SER A 793 4.20 -12.38 -21.15
N ASN A 794 4.61 -13.31 -20.27
CA ASN A 794 4.51 -13.17 -18.82
C ASN A 794 5.77 -13.62 -18.10
N LYS A 795 5.97 -13.07 -16.90
CA LYS A 795 6.92 -13.61 -15.91
C LYS A 795 6.22 -14.69 -15.08
N CYS A 796 6.93 -15.74 -14.71
CA CYS A 796 6.40 -16.83 -13.89
C CYS A 796 7.33 -17.15 -12.72
N MET A 797 6.85 -18.00 -11.81
CA MET A 797 7.57 -18.43 -10.61
C MET A 797 7.71 -19.95 -10.59
N LEU A 798 8.95 -20.44 -10.44
CA LEU A 798 9.24 -21.86 -10.23
C LEU A 798 9.25 -22.19 -8.72
N LEU A 799 8.34 -23.09 -8.33
CA LEU A 799 8.22 -23.64 -6.98
C LEU A 799 8.86 -25.02 -6.94
N GLN A 800 10.13 -25.09 -6.49
CA GLN A 800 10.83 -26.36 -6.26
C GLN A 800 10.48 -26.89 -4.86
N ILE A 801 9.69 -27.96 -4.80
CA ILE A 801 9.07 -28.46 -3.57
C ILE A 801 9.29 -29.98 -3.46
N SER A 802 10.22 -30.36 -2.59
CA SER A 802 10.73 -31.74 -2.48
C SER A 802 11.30 -32.19 -3.84
N GLU A 803 10.80 -33.27 -4.44
CA GLU A 803 11.20 -33.78 -5.76
C GLU A 803 10.30 -33.28 -6.91
N SER A 804 9.31 -32.42 -6.64
CA SER A 804 8.41 -31.88 -7.66
C SER A 804 8.65 -30.40 -7.90
N GLU A 805 8.66 -30.03 -9.18
CA GLU A 805 8.70 -28.64 -9.64
C GLU A 805 7.31 -28.23 -10.14
N TYR A 806 6.92 -26.98 -9.84
CA TYR A 806 5.70 -26.37 -10.35
C TYR A 806 6.02 -24.98 -10.91
N ILE A 807 5.43 -24.64 -12.06
CA ILE A 807 5.48 -23.29 -12.63
C ILE A 807 4.14 -22.62 -12.35
N CYS A 808 4.20 -21.43 -11.77
CA CYS A 808 3.04 -20.64 -11.38
C CYS A 808 3.03 -19.29 -12.11
N GLN A 809 1.90 -18.93 -12.70
CA GLN A 809 1.63 -17.60 -13.24
C GLN A 809 1.18 -16.65 -12.12
N PHE A 810 1.30 -15.34 -12.37
CA PHE A 810 0.67 -14.29 -11.57
C PHE A 810 -0.68 -13.91 -12.20
N PRO A 811 -1.72 -13.53 -11.42
CA PRO A 811 -2.98 -13.08 -12.00
C PRO A 811 -2.86 -11.65 -12.55
N ASN A 812 -2.05 -10.80 -11.91
CA ASN A 812 -1.70 -9.48 -12.40
C ASN A 812 -0.28 -9.08 -11.99
N MET A 813 0.27 -8.14 -12.75
CA MET A 813 1.57 -7.49 -12.52
C MET A 813 1.42 -6.11 -11.85
N PHE A 814 0.24 -5.75 -11.33
CA PHE A 814 -0.06 -4.43 -10.75
C PHE A 814 0.12 -4.38 -9.24
N GLU A 815 -0.28 -5.44 -8.52
CA GLU A 815 -0.11 -5.60 -7.07
C GLU A 815 1.07 -6.52 -6.72
N ILE A 816 2.00 -6.63 -7.65
CA ILE A 816 3.35 -7.13 -7.41
C ILE A 816 4.05 -6.12 -6.48
N GLN A 817 4.80 -6.65 -5.51
CA GLN A 817 5.41 -5.85 -4.43
C GLN A 817 6.65 -5.12 -4.93
#